data_AF-A0A223EFA5-F1
#
_entry.id   AF-A0A223EFA5-F1
#
_cell.length_a   1.000
_cell.length_b   1.000
_cell.length_c   1.000
_cell.angle_alpha   90.00
_cell.angle_beta   90.00
_cell.angle_gamma   90.00
#
_symmetry.space_group_name_H-M   'P 1'
#
loop_
_entity.id
_entity.type
_entity.pdbx_description
1 polymer ?
#
loop_
_entity_poly.entity_id
_entity_poly.type
_entity_poly.pdbx_seq_one_letter_code
_entity_poly.pdbx_strand_id
1 'polypeptide(L)'
;MKKSKMLKPINVMTTSFLLASSLLMPSAGFAEELSTPKNKDSSNAQTSEVKTQEARTQTTETQSPGKAVSKMMANETVVNNFQELKVALEADNGITTIHLGRDIDISGAIKIHPAKSKIVIDGNYHTVTETGATGASGGIYANGNILSSVHVKNLYIYGKNYYGFITIHDVTKNVEQIYENVNYNGPQFIWNRNGNAIFKGVNDIYIQDNAVPGSSITHEMAETGSLEFDGETHISHNSGHALIWSISKEPQFKIAPNANVKIFTNKSGYGIFYATGGDGDFSIGANAKVEIDGKKGVTSSGKFKSFNVDAGADVQMNRSGTDSYPMISLYGPAQINNQANLHVTTEDGHALEVENKLSTIDFNNPKNVVLSSIKKQAINNLSTSLTMSMDTSMAKFWTSATGDPTNSYVGKSGGNLTWKAMYRYNVAQSISSSNPENFIIEFTKTKKIELGKNDGGQAEKDLADAKNKVEDLFTDDKFDTLKGNTDQGAIDKAKDAVNKLPAGPEKERLEDLLNKAQDLLNKKEQAEKDLNDAKNKVEDLFTDDKFDTLKGSTDQGAIDKAKDAVNKLPAGPEKERLEDLLNKAQDLLNKKEQAEKDLNDAKNKVEDLFTDDKFDTLKGSTDQGAIDKAKDAVNKLPAGPEKERLEDLLNKAQDLLNKKEQAEKDLNDAKNKVEDLFTDDKFDTLEGTTDQGAIDEAQEAVDNFLRVQKKTVCKTY
;
A
#
# COMPACT_ATOMS: atom_id res chain seq x y z
N MET A 1 7.17 93.31 14.44
CA MET A 1 6.91 93.28 15.90
C MET A 1 7.47 91.97 16.44
N LYS A 2 8.62 91.97 17.16
CA LYS A 2 8.79 91.63 18.60
C LYS A 2 7.98 90.38 19.03
N LYS A 3 8.51 89.30 19.63
CA LYS A 3 9.71 89.03 20.44
C LYS A 3 9.97 87.52 20.52
N SER A 4 11.24 87.14 20.69
CA SER A 4 11.73 85.83 21.14
C SER A 4 11.29 85.51 22.58
N LYS A 5 11.08 84.21 22.88
CA LYS A 5 11.35 83.60 24.19
C LYS A 5 11.80 82.13 24.03
N MET A 6 12.98 81.85 24.57
CA MET A 6 13.54 80.52 24.83
C MET A 6 12.72 79.77 25.90
N LEU A 7 12.69 78.44 25.81
CA LEU A 7 12.44 77.55 26.94
C LEU A 7 13.54 76.46 27.01
N LYS A 8 13.98 76.21 28.24
CA LYS A 8 15.06 75.32 28.68
C LYS A 8 14.60 73.84 28.75
N PRO A 9 15.54 72.87 28.81
CA PRO A 9 15.26 71.45 28.68
C PRO A 9 14.71 70.81 29.97
N ILE A 10 13.88 69.78 29.80
CA ILE A 10 13.43 68.89 30.87
C ILE A 10 14.10 67.52 30.65
N ASN A 11 14.97 67.14 31.59
CA ASN A 11 15.42 65.77 31.82
C ASN A 11 14.33 65.05 32.61
N VAL A 12 13.80 63.92 32.10
CA VAL A 12 13.23 62.87 32.97
C VAL A 12 13.64 61.50 32.43
N MET A 13 14.07 60.68 33.39
CA MET A 13 14.71 59.39 33.31
C MET A 13 13.99 58.35 32.46
N THR A 14 14.80 57.58 31.75
CA THR A 14 14.57 56.18 31.37
C THR A 14 14.26 55.35 32.62
N THR A 15 13.13 54.63 32.61
CA THR A 15 12.91 53.49 33.51
C THR A 15 12.42 52.32 32.69
N SER A 16 13.30 51.34 32.53
CA SER A 16 13.04 50.05 31.91
C SER A 16 12.04 49.26 32.74
N PHE A 17 10.93 48.83 32.14
CA PHE A 17 10.05 47.80 32.72
C PHE A 17 10.33 46.47 32.01
N LEU A 18 11.10 45.62 32.68
CA LEU A 18 11.19 44.18 32.39
C LEU A 18 9.93 43.52 32.98
N LEU A 19 9.03 43.02 32.13
CA LEU A 19 8.02 42.05 32.54
C LEU A 19 8.57 40.64 32.29
N ALA A 20 9.14 40.04 33.32
CA ALA A 20 9.28 38.60 33.42
C ALA A 20 7.95 38.04 33.95
N SER A 21 7.25 37.22 33.16
CA SER A 21 6.12 36.42 33.62
C SER A 21 6.54 34.95 33.64
N SER A 22 7.00 34.50 34.80
CA SER A 22 7.09 33.09 35.18
C SER A 22 5.76 32.70 35.85
N LEU A 23 4.93 31.90 35.19
CA LEU A 23 3.81 31.22 35.81
C LEU A 23 4.24 29.79 36.20
N LEU A 24 4.62 29.63 37.46
CA LEU A 24 4.63 28.35 38.17
C LEU A 24 3.36 28.30 39.02
N MET A 25 2.50 27.32 38.79
CA MET A 25 1.34 27.06 39.64
C MET A 25 1.76 26.36 40.94
N PRO A 26 1.15 26.69 42.09
CA PRO A 26 1.44 26.05 43.36
C PRO A 26 0.69 24.73 43.53
N SER A 27 1.41 23.73 44.05
CA SER A 27 0.85 22.51 44.62
C SER A 27 0.47 22.73 46.09
N ALA A 28 -0.69 22.22 46.47
CA ALA A 28 -1.06 21.85 47.83
C ALA A 28 -1.58 20.41 47.70
N GLY A 29 -1.14 19.39 48.43
CA GLY A 29 -0.49 19.32 49.72
C GLY A 29 -1.41 18.52 50.62
N PHE A 30 -1.07 17.27 50.95
CA PHE A 30 -1.42 16.60 52.21
C PHE A 30 -0.50 15.41 52.43
N ALA A 31 0.01 15.32 53.66
CA ALA A 31 0.98 14.36 54.14
C ALA A 31 0.32 13.38 55.11
N GLU A 32 0.80 12.14 55.12
CA GLU A 32 0.79 11.14 56.20
C GLU A 32 1.56 9.93 55.66
N GLU A 33 2.39 9.16 56.35
CA GLU A 33 3.09 9.25 57.64
C GLU A 33 4.20 8.18 57.57
N LEU A 34 5.25 8.32 58.38
CA LEU A 34 6.40 7.41 58.41
C LEU A 34 6.07 5.99 58.88
N SER A 35 6.74 4.99 58.32
CA SER A 35 7.59 4.08 59.13
C SER A 35 8.54 3.26 58.26
N THR A 36 9.81 3.19 58.68
CA THR A 36 10.76 2.13 58.31
C THR A 36 10.95 1.24 59.53
N PRO A 37 11.40 -0.02 59.38
CA PRO A 37 12.83 -0.23 59.57
C PRO A 37 13.50 -1.30 58.66
N LYS A 38 14.83 -1.14 58.61
CA LYS A 38 15.92 -1.95 58.02
C LYS A 38 15.89 -3.45 58.39
N ASN A 39 16.34 -4.33 57.48
CA ASN A 39 17.72 -4.92 57.51
C ASN A 39 17.97 -5.97 56.40
N LYS A 40 19.24 -6.00 55.94
CA LYS A 40 20.14 -7.08 55.44
C LYS A 40 19.55 -8.51 55.31
N ASP A 41 19.91 -9.36 54.34
CA ASP A 41 21.24 -9.69 53.83
C ASP A 41 21.15 -10.47 52.49
N SER A 42 22.14 -10.24 51.61
CA SER A 42 22.94 -11.20 50.82
C SER A 42 22.35 -12.43 50.07
N SER A 43 22.83 -12.54 48.81
CA SER A 43 23.23 -13.73 48.02
C SER A 43 22.28 -14.36 46.98
N ASN A 44 22.61 -14.08 45.71
CA ASN A 44 22.96 -15.02 44.62
C ASN A 44 22.06 -16.25 44.35
N ALA A 45 21.35 -16.26 43.21
CA ALA A 45 21.33 -17.37 42.25
C ALA A 45 20.45 -17.08 41.01
N GLN A 46 21.06 -17.39 39.86
CA GLN A 46 20.58 -17.70 38.51
C GLN A 46 19.08 -17.88 38.17
N THR A 47 18.82 -17.50 36.90
CA THR A 47 17.88 -18.07 35.90
C THR A 47 16.38 -17.92 36.15
N SER A 48 15.69 -17.15 35.31
CA SER A 48 14.92 -17.68 34.17
C SER A 48 14.07 -16.56 33.53
N GLU A 49 14.07 -16.54 32.20
CA GLU A 49 13.16 -15.75 31.37
C GLU A 49 11.71 -16.16 31.66
N VAL A 50 10.84 -15.18 31.91
CA VAL A 50 9.40 -15.36 31.72
C VAL A 50 8.83 -14.09 31.10
N LYS A 51 8.35 -14.27 29.86
CA LYS A 51 7.44 -13.37 29.15
C LYS A 51 6.17 -13.18 29.97
N THR A 52 5.79 -11.95 30.27
CA THR A 52 4.44 -11.62 30.72
C THR A 52 3.71 -10.97 29.56
N GLN A 53 2.90 -11.78 28.87
CA GLN A 53 1.75 -11.31 28.10
C GLN A 53 0.74 -10.73 29.08
N GLU A 54 0.33 -9.48 28.89
CA GLU A 54 -0.93 -9.00 29.48
C GLU A 54 -2.02 -8.97 28.40
N ALA A 55 -3.03 -9.78 28.70
CA ALA A 55 -4.14 -10.12 27.86
C ALA A 55 -5.15 -8.97 27.77
N ARG A 56 -5.53 -8.66 26.53
CA ARG A 56 -6.72 -7.90 26.16
C ARG A 56 -7.96 -8.65 26.65
N THR A 57 -8.55 -8.18 27.75
CA THR A 57 -9.82 -8.74 28.25
C THR A 57 -10.98 -8.21 27.42
N GLN A 58 -11.57 -9.07 26.60
CA GLN A 58 -12.94 -8.92 26.11
C GLN A 58 -13.89 -9.28 27.25
N THR A 59 -14.68 -8.32 27.72
CA THR A 59 -15.88 -8.58 28.51
C THR A 59 -17.09 -8.43 27.61
N THR A 60 -17.73 -9.56 27.33
CA THR A 60 -19.08 -9.64 26.78
C THR A 60 -20.04 -9.53 27.96
N GLU A 61 -20.68 -8.37 28.14
CA GLU A 61 -21.88 -8.27 28.97
C GLU A 61 -22.99 -7.57 28.18
N THR A 62 -24.07 -8.32 27.98
CA THR A 62 -25.32 -7.86 27.39
C THR A 62 -26.07 -7.04 28.44
N GLN A 63 -25.89 -5.73 28.41
CA GLN A 63 -26.88 -4.79 28.92
C GLN A 63 -27.07 -3.69 27.90
N SER A 64 -28.32 -3.43 27.55
CA SER A 64 -28.73 -2.26 26.79
C SER A 64 -28.90 -1.10 27.77
N PRO A 65 -28.15 0.00 27.63
CA PRO A 65 -28.60 1.31 28.04
C PRO A 65 -28.87 2.13 26.77
N GLY A 66 -30.06 2.73 26.72
CA GLY A 66 -30.52 3.57 25.63
C GLY A 66 -29.44 4.56 25.19
N LYS A 67 -29.04 4.44 23.93
CA LYS A 67 -28.17 5.36 23.22
C LYS A 67 -28.80 6.76 23.34
N ALA A 68 -28.25 7.58 24.23
CA ALA A 68 -28.39 9.02 24.10
C ALA A 68 -27.73 9.38 22.77
N VAL A 69 -28.53 9.37 21.69
CA VAL A 69 -28.15 9.99 20.44
C VAL A 69 -27.98 11.46 20.80
N SER A 70 -26.74 11.91 20.96
CA SER A 70 -26.46 13.34 21.05
C SER A 70 -27.07 13.96 19.80
N LYS A 71 -28.15 14.72 19.99
CA LYS A 71 -28.77 15.45 18.88
C LYS A 71 -27.69 16.33 18.28
N MET A 72 -27.39 16.13 16.99
CA MET A 72 -26.41 16.95 16.27
C MET A 72 -26.78 18.43 16.43
N MET A 73 -25.77 19.28 16.58
CA MET A 73 -25.99 20.72 16.64
C MET A 73 -26.54 21.24 15.32
N ALA A 74 -27.24 22.39 15.36
CA ALA A 74 -27.87 22.96 14.16
C ALA A 74 -26.88 23.35 13.05
N ASN A 75 -25.59 23.52 13.40
CA ASN A 75 -24.50 23.85 12.47
C ASN A 75 -23.69 22.62 12.01
N GLU A 76 -24.16 21.41 12.32
CA GLU A 76 -23.51 20.14 11.97
C GLU A 76 -24.33 19.35 10.95
N THR A 77 -23.63 18.62 10.06
CA THR A 77 -24.27 17.68 9.15
C THR A 77 -23.39 16.46 8.87
N VAL A 78 -24.01 15.31 8.61
CA VAL A 78 -23.33 14.14 8.02
C VAL A 78 -23.49 14.19 6.51
N VAL A 79 -22.43 13.89 5.77
CA VAL A 79 -22.44 13.81 4.30
C VAL A 79 -21.96 12.45 3.83
N ASN A 80 -22.62 11.89 2.82
CA ASN A 80 -22.38 10.54 2.33
C ASN A 80 -21.97 10.49 0.86
N ASN A 81 -21.84 11.64 0.21
CA ASN A 81 -21.45 11.71 -1.20
C ASN A 81 -21.00 13.13 -1.54
N PHE A 82 -20.45 13.28 -2.74
CA PHE A 82 -19.98 14.55 -3.29
C PHE A 82 -21.04 15.65 -3.25
N GLN A 83 -22.29 15.35 -3.61
CA GLN A 83 -23.35 16.35 -3.72
C GLN A 83 -23.75 16.89 -2.34
N GLU A 84 -23.82 16.03 -1.32
CA GLU A 84 -24.09 16.43 0.06
C GLU A 84 -22.95 17.29 0.62
N LEU A 85 -21.69 16.90 0.41
CA LEU A 85 -20.52 17.69 0.79
C LEU A 85 -20.50 19.06 0.10
N LYS A 86 -20.81 19.09 -1.21
CA LYS A 86 -20.91 20.31 -2.01
C LYS A 86 -21.99 21.24 -1.44
N VAL A 87 -23.20 20.74 -1.18
CA VAL A 87 -24.28 21.57 -0.58
C VAL A 87 -23.88 22.09 0.80
N ALA A 88 -23.26 21.25 1.64
CA ALA A 88 -22.83 21.65 2.98
C ALA A 88 -21.84 22.84 2.94
N LEU A 89 -20.90 22.83 1.99
CA LEU A 89 -19.85 23.85 1.85
C LEU A 89 -20.28 25.07 1.04
N GLU A 90 -21.05 24.91 -0.04
CA GLU A 90 -21.40 26.01 -0.96
C GLU A 90 -22.62 26.82 -0.56
N ALA A 91 -23.56 26.24 0.20
CA ALA A 91 -24.78 26.95 0.58
C ALA A 91 -24.60 27.81 1.84
N ASP A 92 -25.34 28.92 1.91
CA ASP A 92 -25.50 29.72 3.13
C ASP A 92 -26.50 29.05 4.10
N ASN A 93 -26.13 27.89 4.62
CA ASN A 93 -27.00 26.99 5.38
C ASN A 93 -26.69 26.95 6.88
N GLY A 94 -25.81 27.83 7.38
CA GLY A 94 -25.36 27.82 8.78
C GLY A 94 -24.47 26.63 9.19
N ILE A 95 -24.23 25.67 8.30
CA ILE A 95 -23.37 24.51 8.58
C ILE A 95 -21.91 24.94 8.59
N THR A 96 -21.21 24.64 9.68
CA THR A 96 -19.77 24.90 9.83
C THR A 96 -18.97 23.64 10.14
N THR A 97 -19.65 22.54 10.49
CA THR A 97 -19.01 21.28 10.86
C THR A 97 -19.64 20.15 10.06
N ILE A 98 -18.80 19.40 9.37
CA ILE A 98 -19.19 18.37 8.42
C ILE A 98 -18.54 17.07 8.88
N HIS A 99 -19.33 16.01 8.99
CA HIS A 99 -18.89 14.66 9.31
C HIS A 99 -19.07 13.78 8.08
N LEU A 100 -18.03 13.06 7.65
CA LEU A 100 -18.18 12.07 6.60
C LEU A 100 -18.86 10.81 7.16
N GLY A 101 -19.88 10.32 6.45
CA GLY A 101 -20.55 9.05 6.74
C GLY A 101 -20.05 7.88 5.87
N ARG A 102 -19.21 8.18 4.88
CA ARG A 102 -18.50 7.22 4.02
C ARG A 102 -17.37 7.93 3.25
N ASP A 103 -16.65 7.14 2.46
CA ASP A 103 -15.66 7.65 1.51
C ASP A 103 -16.33 8.49 0.40
N ILE A 104 -15.65 9.56 -0.04
CA ILE A 104 -16.20 10.53 -1.00
C ILE A 104 -15.19 10.84 -2.10
N ASP A 105 -15.63 10.67 -3.36
CA ASP A 105 -14.90 11.17 -4.52
C ASP A 105 -15.25 12.64 -4.80
N ILE A 106 -14.24 13.52 -4.84
CA ILE A 106 -14.40 14.93 -5.24
C ILE A 106 -14.33 14.99 -6.76
N SER A 107 -15.48 14.80 -7.41
CA SER A 107 -15.59 14.76 -8.88
C SER A 107 -15.65 16.13 -9.54
N GLY A 108 -15.64 17.22 -8.77
CA GLY A 108 -15.65 18.59 -9.30
C GLY A 108 -15.49 19.66 -8.24
N ALA A 109 -15.57 20.92 -8.68
CA ALA A 109 -15.31 22.08 -7.86
C ALA A 109 -16.33 22.28 -6.72
N ILE A 110 -15.86 22.68 -5.55
CA ILE A 110 -16.67 23.08 -4.39
C ILE A 110 -16.17 24.44 -3.88
N LYS A 111 -16.96 25.50 -4.07
CA LYS A 111 -16.63 26.84 -3.56
C LYS A 111 -17.16 27.03 -2.13
N ILE A 112 -16.28 27.10 -1.14
CA ILE A 112 -16.69 27.42 0.24
C ILE A 112 -17.46 28.74 0.24
N HIS A 113 -18.67 28.73 0.80
CA HIS A 113 -19.56 29.88 0.78
C HIS A 113 -18.89 31.10 1.45
N PRO A 114 -18.88 32.30 0.82
CA PRO A 114 -18.21 33.47 1.36
C PRO A 114 -18.71 33.96 2.72
N ALA A 115 -19.86 33.49 3.21
CA ALA A 115 -20.39 33.81 4.55
C ALA A 115 -19.87 32.89 5.67
N LYS A 116 -19.10 31.84 5.34
CA LYS A 116 -18.54 30.92 6.34
C LYS A 116 -17.18 31.42 6.82
N SER A 117 -17.09 31.75 8.10
CA SER A 117 -15.85 32.21 8.73
C SER A 117 -14.97 31.08 9.26
N LYS A 118 -15.55 29.93 9.60
CA LYS A 118 -14.83 28.74 10.07
C LYS A 118 -15.48 27.48 9.51
N ILE A 119 -14.65 26.49 9.19
CA ILE A 119 -15.09 25.16 8.73
C ILE A 119 -14.34 24.07 9.50
N VAL A 120 -15.06 23.01 9.86
CA VAL A 120 -14.51 21.75 10.33
C VAL A 120 -14.98 20.64 9.40
N ILE A 121 -14.05 19.85 8.88
CA ILE A 121 -14.31 18.61 8.14
C ILE A 121 -13.74 17.47 8.98
N ASP A 122 -14.61 16.73 9.65
CA ASP A 122 -14.27 15.49 10.33
C ASP A 122 -14.49 14.33 9.36
N GLY A 123 -13.39 13.73 8.94
CA GLY A 123 -13.42 12.58 8.04
C GLY A 123 -13.96 11.32 8.70
N ASN A 124 -14.01 11.25 10.05
CA ASN A 124 -14.36 10.02 10.77
C ASN A 124 -13.58 8.79 10.24
N TYR A 125 -12.32 9.01 9.87
CA TYR A 125 -11.39 8.07 9.23
C TYR A 125 -11.85 7.51 7.87
N HIS A 126 -12.77 8.19 7.19
CA HIS A 126 -13.10 7.93 5.79
C HIS A 126 -12.04 8.51 4.83
N THR A 127 -12.16 8.09 3.57
CA THR A 127 -11.28 8.52 2.48
C THR A 127 -11.93 9.58 1.62
N VAL A 128 -11.16 10.59 1.23
CA VAL A 128 -11.51 11.54 0.17
C VAL A 128 -10.53 11.39 -0.98
N THR A 129 -11.07 11.22 -2.19
CA THR A 129 -10.29 11.03 -3.41
C THR A 129 -10.62 12.12 -4.43
N GLU A 130 -9.63 12.87 -4.89
CA GLU A 130 -9.83 13.86 -5.96
C GLU A 130 -9.89 13.18 -7.34
N THR A 131 -11.07 13.13 -7.94
CA THR A 131 -11.28 12.53 -9.28
C THR A 131 -11.54 13.57 -10.37
N GLY A 132 -11.93 14.79 -9.97
CA GLY A 132 -12.24 15.91 -10.86
C GLY A 132 -11.05 16.50 -11.64
N ALA A 133 -11.30 17.62 -12.30
CA ALA A 133 -10.28 18.39 -13.01
C ALA A 133 -9.31 19.07 -12.04
N THR A 134 -8.06 19.25 -12.46
CA THR A 134 -7.06 20.00 -11.69
C THR A 134 -7.19 21.51 -11.94
N GLY A 135 -6.67 22.33 -11.02
CA GLY A 135 -6.68 23.78 -11.12
C GLY A 135 -7.06 24.46 -9.81
N ALA A 136 -6.79 25.76 -9.69
CA ALA A 136 -7.01 26.53 -8.46
C ALA A 136 -8.47 26.58 -7.99
N SER A 137 -9.41 26.23 -8.87
CA SER A 137 -10.83 26.07 -8.55
C SER A 137 -11.38 24.72 -9.02
N GLY A 138 -10.51 23.70 -9.12
CA GLY A 138 -10.86 22.34 -9.57
C GLY A 138 -11.37 21.42 -8.44
N GLY A 139 -10.92 21.65 -7.20
CA GLY A 139 -11.33 20.92 -6.00
C GLY A 139 -12.13 21.78 -5.02
N ILE A 140 -11.86 21.65 -3.72
CA ILE A 140 -12.44 22.51 -2.68
C ILE A 140 -11.63 23.81 -2.61
N TYR A 141 -12.29 24.96 -2.68
CA TYR A 141 -11.59 26.25 -2.66
C TYR A 141 -12.35 27.36 -1.94
N ALA A 142 -11.61 28.31 -1.37
CA ALA A 142 -12.14 29.53 -0.78
C ALA A 142 -11.73 30.77 -1.57
N ASN A 143 -12.71 31.63 -1.84
CA ASN A 143 -12.53 32.92 -2.50
C ASN A 143 -13.50 33.93 -1.89
N GLY A 144 -13.03 34.61 -0.83
CA GLY A 144 -13.78 35.57 -0.02
C GLY A 144 -12.88 36.19 1.06
N ASN A 145 -13.44 37.01 1.95
CA ASN A 145 -12.61 37.83 2.87
C ASN A 145 -12.78 37.50 4.36
N ILE A 146 -13.66 36.57 4.73
CA ILE A 146 -14.01 36.35 6.15
C ILE A 146 -13.63 34.97 6.69
N LEU A 147 -13.29 34.02 5.81
CA LEU A 147 -12.82 32.71 6.24
C LEU A 147 -11.53 32.92 7.03
N SER A 148 -11.48 32.46 8.28
CA SER A 148 -10.33 32.58 9.16
C SER A 148 -9.72 31.23 9.50
N SER A 149 -10.47 30.12 9.38
CA SER A 149 -9.93 28.80 9.68
C SER A 149 -10.67 27.68 8.94
N VAL A 150 -9.90 26.66 8.55
CA VAL A 150 -10.38 25.38 8.04
C VAL A 150 -9.67 24.29 8.82
N HIS A 151 -10.43 23.47 9.56
CA HIS A 151 -9.90 22.34 10.32
C HIS A 151 -10.33 21.03 9.65
N VAL A 152 -9.38 20.29 9.12
CA VAL A 152 -9.59 18.95 8.56
C VAL A 152 -9.03 17.94 9.55
N LYS A 153 -9.82 16.94 9.94
CA LYS A 153 -9.37 15.94 10.90
C LYS A 153 -9.85 14.53 10.61
N ASN A 154 -9.09 13.54 11.07
CA ASN A 154 -9.39 12.10 10.96
C ASN A 154 -9.72 11.71 9.51
N LEU A 155 -8.81 11.94 8.57
CA LEU A 155 -9.11 11.82 7.14
C LEU A 155 -7.95 11.23 6.34
N TYR A 156 -8.27 10.31 5.43
CA TYR A 156 -7.36 9.86 4.37
C TYR A 156 -7.63 10.65 3.09
N ILE A 157 -6.60 11.22 2.47
CA ILE A 157 -6.73 12.12 1.32
C ILE A 157 -5.84 11.64 0.18
N TYR A 158 -6.46 11.28 -0.94
CA TYR A 158 -5.78 11.04 -2.22
C TYR A 158 -5.94 12.26 -3.13
N GLY A 159 -4.90 13.09 -3.15
CA GLY A 159 -4.82 14.33 -3.89
C GLY A 159 -4.38 14.15 -5.36
N LYS A 160 -4.97 14.97 -6.22
CA LYS A 160 -4.68 15.07 -7.66
C LYS A 160 -4.22 16.48 -8.03
N ASN A 161 -4.65 17.48 -7.28
CA ASN A 161 -4.49 18.89 -7.61
C ASN A 161 -3.16 19.49 -7.12
N TYR A 162 -2.49 20.26 -7.98
CA TYR A 162 -1.30 21.04 -7.60
C TYR A 162 -1.62 22.17 -6.61
N TYR A 163 -2.87 22.65 -6.56
CA TYR A 163 -3.28 23.75 -5.67
C TYR A 163 -3.73 23.28 -4.27
N GLY A 164 -3.28 22.10 -3.83
CA GLY A 164 -3.63 21.54 -2.53
C GLY A 164 -5.04 20.95 -2.43
N PHE A 165 -5.32 20.28 -1.31
CA PHE A 165 -6.63 19.68 -1.03
C PHE A 165 -7.73 20.74 -0.86
N ILE A 166 -7.41 21.83 -0.14
CA ILE A 166 -8.29 23.00 0.01
C ILE A 166 -7.51 24.23 -0.40
N THR A 167 -7.82 24.75 -1.59
CA THR A 167 -7.16 25.93 -2.15
C THR A 167 -7.69 27.21 -1.51
N ILE A 168 -6.82 28.01 -0.90
CA ILE A 168 -7.16 29.36 -0.41
C ILE A 168 -6.58 30.37 -1.38
N HIS A 169 -7.45 31.01 -2.17
CA HIS A 169 -7.02 32.07 -3.07
C HIS A 169 -6.47 33.27 -2.29
N ASP A 170 -5.48 33.96 -2.85
CA ASP A 170 -4.76 35.08 -2.19
C ASP A 170 -5.61 36.25 -1.70
N VAL A 171 -6.82 36.40 -2.25
CA VAL A 171 -7.79 37.41 -1.77
C VAL A 171 -8.25 37.08 -0.34
N THR A 172 -8.27 35.80 0.01
CA THR A 172 -8.58 35.27 1.34
C THR A 172 -7.28 35.20 2.15
N LYS A 173 -7.16 36.03 3.19
CA LYS A 173 -5.91 36.18 3.96
C LYS A 173 -6.08 35.69 5.38
N ASN A 174 -4.96 35.38 6.04
CA ASN A 174 -4.90 35.00 7.45
C ASN A 174 -5.76 33.77 7.79
N VAL A 175 -5.91 32.84 6.84
CA VAL A 175 -6.60 31.57 7.09
C VAL A 175 -5.67 30.61 7.79
N GLU A 176 -6.12 30.01 8.88
CA GLU A 176 -5.45 28.86 9.50
C GLU A 176 -6.00 27.56 8.90
N GLN A 177 -5.18 26.83 8.17
CA GLN A 177 -5.47 25.45 7.79
C GLN A 177 -4.90 24.52 8.86
N ILE A 178 -5.78 23.82 9.57
CA ILE A 178 -5.43 22.90 10.64
C ILE A 178 -5.68 21.49 10.14
N TYR A 179 -4.67 20.62 10.23
CA TYR A 179 -4.74 19.22 9.86
C TYR A 179 -4.46 18.35 11.07
N GLU A 180 -5.44 17.58 11.52
CA GLU A 180 -5.35 16.74 12.72
C GLU A 180 -5.63 15.26 12.41
N ASN A 181 -4.68 14.37 12.62
CA ASN A 181 -4.84 12.94 12.28
C ASN A 181 -5.13 12.70 10.78
N VAL A 182 -4.31 13.29 9.90
CA VAL A 182 -4.51 13.23 8.45
C VAL A 182 -3.42 12.43 7.76
N ASN A 183 -3.84 11.54 6.86
CA ASN A 183 -2.94 10.89 5.90
C ASN A 183 -3.16 11.53 4.51
N TYR A 184 -2.11 12.11 3.94
CA TYR A 184 -2.16 12.74 2.62
C TYR A 184 -1.25 12.03 1.64
N ASN A 185 -1.76 11.74 0.45
CA ASN A 185 -1.00 11.22 -0.68
C ASN A 185 -1.36 11.99 -1.95
N GLY A 186 -0.43 12.75 -2.52
CA GLY A 186 -0.69 13.54 -3.73
C GLY A 186 0.41 14.55 -4.06
N PRO A 187 0.21 15.39 -5.10
CA PRO A 187 1.32 16.15 -5.69
C PRO A 187 1.71 17.42 -4.94
N GLN A 188 0.78 18.05 -4.24
CA GLN A 188 0.99 19.16 -3.29
C GLN A 188 -0.18 19.23 -2.33
N PHE A 189 0.07 19.39 -1.03
CA PHE A 189 -0.99 19.29 -0.02
C PHE A 189 -1.69 20.63 0.25
N ILE A 190 -0.93 21.72 0.36
CA ILE A 190 -1.42 23.00 0.87
C ILE A 190 -1.17 24.13 -0.12
N TRP A 191 -2.21 24.94 -0.32
CA TRP A 191 -2.12 26.25 -0.98
C TRP A 191 -2.84 27.30 -0.13
N ASN A 192 -2.07 28.03 0.66
CA ASN A 192 -2.51 29.05 1.62
C ASN A 192 -1.46 30.16 1.79
N ARG A 193 -1.07 30.80 0.69
CA ARG A 193 0.11 31.67 0.60
C ARG A 193 0.12 32.87 1.54
N ASN A 194 -1.06 33.31 1.97
CA ASN A 194 -1.26 34.45 2.88
C ASN A 194 -1.83 34.02 4.25
N GLY A 195 -1.75 32.73 4.59
CA GLY A 195 -2.23 32.17 5.84
C GLY A 195 -1.20 31.26 6.50
N ASN A 196 -1.66 30.43 7.43
CA ASN A 196 -0.83 29.50 8.19
C ASN A 196 -1.32 28.06 8.01
N ALA A 197 -0.40 27.12 8.12
CA ALA A 197 -0.68 25.69 8.22
C ALA A 197 -0.27 25.17 9.60
N ILE A 198 -1.11 24.36 10.22
CA ILE A 198 -0.89 23.81 11.57
C ILE A 198 -1.21 22.32 11.52
N PHE A 199 -0.25 21.48 11.89
CA PHE A 199 -0.41 20.03 11.98
C PHE A 199 -0.57 19.61 13.43
N LYS A 200 -1.56 18.76 13.71
CA LYS A 200 -1.89 18.26 15.04
C LYS A 200 -2.07 16.75 15.06
N GLY A 201 -1.90 16.11 16.22
CA GLY A 201 -2.08 14.66 16.33
C GLY A 201 -1.06 13.89 15.51
N VAL A 202 -1.48 12.87 14.76
CA VAL A 202 -0.57 12.01 13.95
C VAL A 202 -0.81 12.22 12.46
N ASN A 203 0.16 12.76 11.72
CA ASN A 203 0.01 13.02 10.29
C ASN A 203 1.07 12.29 9.45
N ASP A 204 0.65 11.69 8.34
CA ASP A 204 1.54 11.05 7.38
C ASP A 204 1.33 11.68 6.00
N ILE A 205 2.38 12.24 5.41
CA ILE A 205 2.29 13.10 4.22
C ILE A 205 3.25 12.59 3.15
N TYR A 206 2.71 12.16 2.01
CA TYR A 206 3.44 11.62 0.88
C TYR A 206 3.25 12.52 -0.34
N ILE A 207 4.30 13.24 -0.71
CA ILE A 207 4.29 14.11 -1.88
C ILE A 207 4.79 13.35 -3.11
N GLN A 208 3.87 12.96 -3.98
CA GLN A 208 4.10 12.18 -5.20
C GLN A 208 3.04 12.46 -6.29
N ASP A 209 3.34 12.14 -7.55
CA ASP A 209 2.51 12.46 -8.73
C ASP A 209 1.75 11.26 -9.31
N ASN A 210 1.69 10.15 -8.56
CA ASN A 210 1.03 8.92 -8.97
C ASN A 210 -0.03 8.44 -7.96
N ALA A 211 -0.49 9.33 -7.07
CA ALA A 211 -1.52 9.02 -6.08
C ALA A 211 -2.84 8.55 -6.72
N VAL A 212 -3.26 9.21 -7.82
CA VAL A 212 -4.42 8.84 -8.63
C VAL A 212 -4.16 9.09 -10.13
N PRO A 213 -4.92 8.47 -11.05
CA PRO A 213 -4.77 8.73 -12.48
C PRO A 213 -4.95 10.20 -12.84
N GLY A 214 -3.95 10.76 -13.53
CA GLY A 214 -3.96 12.17 -13.94
C GLY A 214 -3.65 13.16 -12.82
N SER A 215 -3.00 12.71 -11.74
CA SER A 215 -2.36 13.61 -10.76
C SER A 215 -1.45 14.61 -11.44
N SER A 216 -1.45 15.83 -10.91
CA SER A 216 -0.51 16.87 -11.31
C SER A 216 0.93 16.44 -10.99
N ILE A 217 1.92 17.07 -11.62
CA ILE A 217 3.33 16.82 -11.29
C ILE A 217 3.63 17.23 -9.84
N THR A 218 4.57 16.52 -9.21
CA THR A 218 5.00 16.80 -7.83
C THR A 218 5.58 18.19 -7.70
N HIS A 219 5.26 18.86 -6.60
CA HIS A 219 5.76 20.19 -6.28
C HIS A 219 6.12 20.30 -4.78
N GLU A 220 5.94 21.46 -4.16
CA GLU A 220 5.99 21.68 -2.73
C GLU A 220 4.97 20.81 -1.99
N MET A 221 5.23 20.52 -0.70
CA MET A 221 4.18 20.05 0.19
C MET A 221 3.19 21.17 0.47
N ALA A 222 3.71 22.37 0.73
CA ALA A 222 2.90 23.51 1.12
C ALA A 222 3.42 24.82 0.52
N GLU A 223 2.51 25.58 -0.10
CA GLU A 223 2.66 27.02 -0.24
C GLU A 223 1.90 27.72 0.87
N THR A 224 2.60 28.21 1.90
CA THR A 224 1.97 28.78 3.11
C THR A 224 2.78 29.94 3.66
N GLY A 225 2.12 30.89 4.32
CA GLY A 225 2.77 32.02 4.98
C GLY A 225 3.66 31.55 6.14
N SER A 226 3.10 30.78 7.07
CA SER A 226 3.83 30.13 8.18
C SER A 226 3.37 28.69 8.39
N LEU A 227 4.15 27.92 9.16
CA LEU A 227 3.90 26.51 9.43
C LEU A 227 4.23 26.14 10.87
N GLU A 228 3.37 25.33 11.48
CA GLU A 228 3.58 24.74 12.80
C GLU A 228 3.29 23.23 12.79
N PHE A 229 4.17 22.44 13.40
CA PHE A 229 3.97 21.02 13.69
C PHE A 229 3.80 20.82 15.19
N ASP A 230 2.60 20.40 15.61
CA ASP A 230 2.16 20.19 16.99
C ASP A 230 1.64 18.76 17.19
N GLY A 231 2.55 17.79 17.10
CA GLY A 231 2.22 16.37 17.21
C GLY A 231 3.28 15.49 16.53
N GLU A 232 2.85 14.30 16.12
CA GLU A 232 3.65 13.39 15.29
C GLU A 232 3.40 13.70 13.82
N THR A 233 4.45 13.92 13.03
CA THR A 233 4.30 14.18 11.60
C THR A 233 5.44 13.54 10.81
N HIS A 234 5.08 12.68 9.86
CA HIS A 234 6.00 12.06 8.92
C HIS A 234 5.77 12.59 7.52
N ILE A 235 6.85 12.99 6.85
CA ILE A 235 6.79 13.57 5.52
C ILE A 235 7.77 12.85 4.60
N SER A 236 7.28 12.34 3.47
CA SER A 236 8.11 11.90 2.35
C SER A 236 7.92 12.85 1.17
N HIS A 237 9.00 13.48 0.72
CA HIS A 237 8.96 14.48 -0.34
C HIS A 237 9.74 14.04 -1.58
N ASN A 238 9.00 13.59 -2.60
CA ASN A 238 9.58 13.06 -3.85
C ASN A 238 9.66 14.12 -4.98
N SER A 239 10.13 15.32 -4.66
CA SER A 239 10.13 16.46 -5.57
C SER A 239 11.44 17.23 -5.58
N GLY A 240 11.79 17.84 -6.72
CA GLY A 240 12.89 18.79 -6.83
C GLY A 240 12.55 20.19 -6.27
N HIS A 241 11.27 20.47 -6.04
CA HIS A 241 10.77 21.72 -5.47
C HIS A 241 11.11 21.87 -3.99
N ALA A 242 10.79 23.01 -3.39
CA ALA A 242 10.96 23.19 -1.95
C ALA A 242 9.99 22.27 -1.19
N LEU A 243 10.21 21.98 0.10
CA LEU A 243 9.13 21.35 0.86
C LEU A 243 8.03 22.38 1.15
N ILE A 244 8.46 23.57 1.57
CA ILE A 244 7.61 24.67 1.98
C ILE A 244 8.06 25.92 1.25
N TRP A 245 7.17 26.50 0.47
CA TRP A 245 7.36 27.81 -0.12
C TRP A 245 6.53 28.85 0.61
N SER A 246 7.20 29.90 1.11
CA SER A 246 6.54 31.05 1.70
C SER A 246 6.87 32.34 0.94
N ILE A 247 5.83 33.11 0.67
CA ILE A 247 5.92 34.49 0.18
C ILE A 247 5.77 35.52 1.31
N SER A 248 5.67 35.08 2.56
CA SER A 248 5.62 35.97 3.72
C SER A 248 6.95 36.71 3.88
N LYS A 249 6.90 37.93 4.41
CA LYS A 249 8.10 38.71 4.74
C LYS A 249 8.83 38.19 5.97
N GLU A 250 8.09 37.59 6.90
CA GLU A 250 8.62 37.05 8.17
C GLU A 250 7.93 35.70 8.46
N PRO A 251 8.18 34.66 7.64
CA PRO A 251 7.57 33.36 7.87
C PRO A 251 8.02 32.77 9.20
N GLN A 252 7.11 32.10 9.89
CA GLN A 252 7.40 31.36 11.12
C GLN A 252 7.36 29.86 10.82
N PHE A 253 8.44 29.16 11.11
CA PHE A 253 8.51 27.71 11.04
C PHE A 253 8.69 27.16 12.45
N LYS A 254 7.71 26.41 12.95
CA LYS A 254 7.67 26.00 14.35
C LYS A 254 7.48 24.50 14.49
N ILE A 255 8.27 23.90 15.37
CA ILE A 255 8.03 22.59 15.94
C ILE A 255 7.63 22.82 17.39
N ALA A 256 6.43 22.41 17.77
CA ALA A 256 5.90 22.63 19.11
C ALA A 256 6.64 21.75 20.15
N PRO A 257 6.56 22.09 21.45
CA PRO A 257 7.14 21.26 22.50
C PRO A 257 6.62 19.81 22.48
N ASN A 258 7.51 18.85 22.66
CA ASN A 258 7.25 17.40 22.62
C ASN A 258 6.75 16.85 21.26
N ALA A 259 6.72 17.65 20.20
CA ALA A 259 6.37 17.17 18.86
C ALA A 259 7.45 16.19 18.33
N ASN A 260 7.05 15.30 17.43
CA ASN A 260 7.92 14.32 16.79
C ASN A 260 7.79 14.44 15.26
N VAL A 261 8.77 15.03 14.61
CA VAL A 261 8.71 15.38 13.19
C VAL A 261 9.82 14.69 12.42
N LYS A 262 9.44 13.90 11.41
CA LYS A 262 10.38 13.27 10.48
C LYS A 262 10.12 13.73 9.05
N ILE A 263 11.17 14.19 8.38
CA ILE A 263 11.12 14.67 7.01
C ILE A 263 12.16 13.93 6.19
N PHE A 264 11.71 13.20 5.18
CA PHE A 264 12.56 12.49 4.24
C PHE A 264 12.45 13.11 2.84
N THR A 265 13.59 13.50 2.26
CA THR A 265 13.66 14.21 0.97
C THR A 265 14.35 13.37 -0.10
N ASN A 266 13.59 12.86 -1.07
CA ASN A 266 14.09 11.82 -2.01
C ASN A 266 14.92 12.40 -3.16
N LYS A 267 14.70 13.68 -3.49
CA LYS A 267 15.34 14.38 -4.62
C LYS A 267 16.04 15.65 -4.15
N SER A 268 17.19 15.94 -4.75
CA SER A 268 17.86 17.24 -4.59
C SER A 268 17.07 18.35 -5.29
N GLY A 269 17.35 19.60 -4.94
CA GLY A 269 16.73 20.77 -5.56
C GLY A 269 16.66 21.95 -4.59
N TYR A 270 15.55 22.67 -4.54
CA TYR A 270 15.35 23.69 -3.51
C TYR A 270 15.38 23.06 -2.10
N GLY A 271 15.73 23.86 -1.10
CA GLY A 271 15.77 23.44 0.30
C GLY A 271 14.38 23.17 0.85
N ILE A 272 14.30 22.68 2.08
CA ILE A 272 13.04 22.48 2.78
C ILE A 272 12.26 23.78 2.87
N PHE A 273 12.92 24.86 3.28
CA PHE A 273 12.34 26.19 3.31
C PHE A 273 12.83 27.04 2.14
N TYR A 274 11.87 27.48 1.33
CA TYR A 274 12.07 28.48 0.29
C TYR A 274 11.24 29.70 0.66
N ALA A 275 11.85 30.69 1.29
CA ALA A 275 11.19 31.94 1.65
C ALA A 275 11.61 33.03 0.66
N THR A 276 10.70 33.46 -0.22
CA THR A 276 10.98 34.48 -1.25
C THR A 276 10.50 35.88 -0.87
N GLY A 277 9.56 35.99 0.06
CA GLY A 277 9.06 37.27 0.55
C GLY A 277 9.98 37.95 1.58
N GLY A 278 10.85 37.17 2.23
CA GLY A 278 11.77 37.60 3.26
C GLY A 278 12.38 36.40 3.99
N ASP A 279 12.90 36.62 5.18
CA ASP A 279 13.66 35.63 5.95
C ASP A 279 12.87 35.21 7.20
N GLY A 280 12.90 33.91 7.51
CA GLY A 280 12.02 33.31 8.51
C GLY A 280 12.67 32.99 9.85
N ASP A 281 11.86 32.82 10.88
CA ASP A 281 12.28 32.25 12.16
C ASP A 281 12.05 30.73 12.13
N PHE A 282 13.04 29.95 12.59
CA PHE A 282 12.89 28.51 12.78
C PHE A 282 13.11 28.15 14.25
N SER A 283 12.07 27.67 14.91
CA SER A 283 12.10 27.31 16.33
C SER A 283 11.68 25.86 16.56
N ILE A 284 12.47 25.15 17.35
CA ILE A 284 12.20 23.77 17.79
C ILE A 284 11.96 23.80 19.29
N GLY A 285 10.74 23.45 19.70
CA GLY A 285 10.27 23.53 21.08
C GLY A 285 10.87 22.48 22.01
N ALA A 286 10.69 22.70 23.32
CA ALA A 286 11.29 21.86 24.35
C ALA A 286 10.93 20.37 24.21
N ASN A 287 11.91 19.50 24.39
CA ASN A 287 11.80 18.03 24.26
C ASN A 287 11.26 17.52 22.91
N ALA A 288 11.18 18.36 21.88
CA ALA A 288 10.77 17.92 20.55
C ALA A 288 11.83 17.00 19.94
N LYS A 289 11.40 16.07 19.09
CA LYS A 289 12.26 15.20 18.27
C LYS A 289 12.11 15.60 16.81
N VAL A 290 13.22 15.92 16.17
CA VAL A 290 13.23 16.36 14.77
C VAL A 290 14.28 15.57 14.01
N GLU A 291 13.84 14.87 12.97
CA GLU A 291 14.71 14.15 12.04
C GLU A 291 14.46 14.68 10.63
N ILE A 292 15.49 15.24 10.02
CA ILE A 292 15.49 15.66 8.63
C ILE A 292 16.56 14.85 7.92
N ASP A 293 16.18 14.03 6.96
CA ASP A 293 17.10 13.21 6.18
C ASP A 293 16.83 13.29 4.67
N GLY A 294 17.86 12.99 3.87
CA GLY A 294 17.75 12.85 2.43
C GLY A 294 18.68 13.78 1.66
N LYS A 295 18.12 14.46 0.64
CA LYS A 295 18.87 15.12 -0.44
C LYS A 295 18.80 16.65 -0.43
N LYS A 296 17.99 17.26 0.43
CA LYS A 296 17.79 18.73 0.52
C LYS A 296 18.46 19.34 1.75
N GLY A 297 18.93 20.57 1.61
CA GLY A 297 19.24 21.44 2.75
C GLY A 297 17.98 21.86 3.49
N VAL A 298 18.10 22.27 4.75
CA VAL A 298 16.99 22.96 5.43
C VAL A 298 16.73 24.31 4.76
N THR A 299 17.81 25.03 4.45
CA THR A 299 17.80 26.26 3.66
C THR A 299 18.34 26.03 2.25
N SER A 300 17.90 26.85 1.28
CA SER A 300 18.59 27.01 -0.02
C SER A 300 18.91 28.47 -0.31
N SER A 301 18.08 29.17 -1.08
CA SER A 301 18.24 30.60 -1.37
C SER A 301 17.68 31.52 -0.27
N GLY A 302 16.79 31.00 0.58
CA GLY A 302 16.27 31.70 1.75
C GLY A 302 17.14 31.47 2.98
N LYS A 303 17.10 32.40 3.94
CA LYS A 303 17.93 32.38 5.15
C LYS A 303 17.05 32.43 6.39
N PHE A 304 17.60 32.01 7.52
CA PHE A 304 16.95 32.21 8.81
C PHE A 304 17.32 33.53 9.45
N LYS A 305 16.29 34.27 9.84
CA LYS A 305 16.36 35.44 10.72
C LYS A 305 16.68 35.02 12.16
N SER A 306 16.22 33.86 12.60
CA SER A 306 16.66 33.23 13.84
C SER A 306 16.55 31.71 13.79
N PHE A 307 17.37 31.03 14.59
CA PHE A 307 17.36 29.57 14.72
C PHE A 307 17.43 29.15 16.20
N ASN A 308 16.34 28.65 16.76
CA ASN A 308 16.26 28.29 18.18
C ASN A 308 15.97 26.81 18.38
N VAL A 309 16.78 26.16 19.23
CA VAL A 309 16.59 24.79 19.70
C VAL A 309 16.41 24.83 21.21
N ASP A 310 15.18 24.60 21.68
CA ASP A 310 14.82 24.69 23.09
C ASP A 310 15.34 23.50 23.91
N ALA A 311 15.16 23.63 25.23
CA ALA A 311 15.70 22.69 26.20
C ALA A 311 15.24 21.25 25.95
N GLY A 312 16.18 20.30 26.04
CA GLY A 312 15.92 18.87 25.89
C GLY A 312 15.51 18.40 24.49
N ALA A 313 15.42 19.29 23.49
CA ALA A 313 15.12 18.89 22.12
C ALA A 313 16.21 17.98 21.53
N ASP A 314 15.82 17.04 20.67
CA ASP A 314 16.71 16.11 19.98
C ASP A 314 16.57 16.31 18.46
N VAL A 315 17.61 16.88 17.84
CA VAL A 315 17.55 17.38 16.48
C VAL A 315 18.63 16.72 15.65
N GLN A 316 18.22 15.99 14.61
CA GLN A 316 19.08 15.39 13.61
C GLN A 316 18.75 15.91 12.22
N MET A 317 19.78 16.35 11.50
CA MET A 317 19.68 16.94 10.18
C MET A 317 20.80 16.37 9.31
N ASN A 318 20.45 15.47 8.40
CA ASN A 318 21.38 14.75 7.55
C ASN A 318 21.08 15.05 6.07
N ARG A 319 22.12 15.46 5.34
CA ARG A 319 22.04 15.66 3.90
C ARG A 319 23.12 14.89 3.17
N SER A 320 22.71 14.10 2.20
CA SER A 320 23.57 13.34 1.28
C SER A 320 23.48 13.90 -0.14
N GLY A 321 24.49 13.66 -0.97
CA GLY A 321 24.51 14.05 -2.38
C GLY A 321 25.43 15.23 -2.71
N THR A 322 25.21 15.82 -3.89
CA THR A 322 26.15 16.75 -4.54
C THR A 322 25.74 18.22 -4.45
N ASP A 323 24.68 18.55 -3.71
CA ASP A 323 24.26 19.93 -3.57
C ASP A 323 25.25 20.68 -2.65
N SER A 324 25.64 21.88 -3.05
CA SER A 324 26.65 22.69 -2.36
C SER A 324 26.07 23.77 -1.44
N TYR A 325 24.76 24.00 -1.45
CA TYR A 325 24.12 24.91 -0.50
C TYR A 325 24.33 24.45 0.96
N PRO A 326 24.43 25.38 1.92
CA PRO A 326 24.54 25.02 3.33
C PRO A 326 23.29 24.29 3.81
N MET A 327 23.44 23.37 4.77
CA MET A 327 22.31 22.72 5.42
C MET A 327 21.45 23.77 6.13
N ILE A 328 22.08 24.70 6.85
CA ILE A 328 21.43 25.83 7.52
C ILE A 328 22.19 27.12 7.17
N SER A 329 21.49 28.12 6.63
CA SER A 329 21.99 29.49 6.45
C SER A 329 21.21 30.45 7.34
N LEU A 330 21.91 31.27 8.12
CA LEU A 330 21.31 32.25 9.03
C LEU A 330 22.08 33.57 9.05
N TYR A 331 21.40 34.66 9.42
CA TYR A 331 22.05 35.97 9.63
C TYR A 331 21.69 36.66 10.95
N GLY A 332 20.82 36.06 11.77
CA GLY A 332 20.44 36.62 13.07
C GLY A 332 20.78 35.69 14.24
N PRO A 333 20.12 35.84 15.40
CA PRO A 333 20.48 35.07 16.59
C PRO A 333 20.15 33.58 16.42
N ALA A 334 21.08 32.74 16.88
CA ALA A 334 20.85 31.31 17.06
C ALA A 334 21.06 30.91 18.53
N GLN A 335 20.20 30.05 19.06
CA GLN A 335 20.27 29.56 20.43
C GLN A 335 20.10 28.05 20.47
N ILE A 336 21.01 27.37 21.16
CA ILE A 336 20.95 25.93 21.40
C ILE A 336 20.96 25.73 22.92
N ASN A 337 19.80 25.41 23.47
CA ASN A 337 19.53 25.52 24.90
C ASN A 337 19.81 24.25 25.70
N ASN A 338 19.56 24.35 27.01
CA ASN A 338 19.96 23.39 28.02
C ASN A 338 19.54 21.95 27.68
N GLN A 339 20.47 21.00 27.76
CA GLN A 339 20.25 19.57 27.48
C GLN A 339 19.82 19.22 26.04
N ALA A 340 19.74 20.18 25.12
CA ALA A 340 19.44 19.87 23.72
C ALA A 340 20.55 19.05 23.05
N ASN A 341 20.18 18.25 22.07
CA ASN A 341 21.09 17.59 21.13
C ASN A 341 20.86 18.18 19.74
N LEU A 342 21.94 18.62 19.09
CA LEU A 342 21.91 19.09 17.71
C LEU A 342 22.96 18.35 16.90
N HIS A 343 22.53 17.58 15.91
CA HIS A 343 23.40 16.86 14.99
C HIS A 343 23.09 17.27 13.56
N VAL A 344 23.99 18.04 12.94
CA VAL A 344 23.87 18.51 11.56
C VAL A 344 25.01 17.96 10.75
N THR A 345 24.68 17.30 9.64
CA THR A 345 25.66 16.65 8.79
C THR A 345 25.34 16.81 7.32
N THR A 346 26.37 17.00 6.49
CA THR A 346 26.21 17.25 5.05
C THR A 346 27.37 16.69 4.26
N GLU A 347 27.12 16.28 3.01
CA GLU A 347 28.18 15.80 2.12
C GLU A 347 28.94 16.95 1.43
N ASP A 348 28.28 17.79 0.60
CA ASP A 348 28.96 18.76 -0.28
C ASP A 348 28.75 20.26 0.04
N GLY A 349 28.01 20.57 1.10
CA GLY A 349 27.73 21.93 1.57
C GLY A 349 28.12 22.13 3.03
N HIS A 350 28.14 23.38 3.51
CA HIS A 350 28.43 23.68 4.92
C HIS A 350 27.31 23.19 5.85
N ALA A 351 27.62 22.75 7.07
CA ALA A 351 26.57 22.40 8.03
C ALA A 351 25.84 23.66 8.52
N LEU A 352 26.59 24.74 8.74
CA LEU A 352 26.08 26.05 9.14
C LEU A 352 26.78 27.15 8.33
N GLU A 353 26.00 28.07 7.79
CA GLU A 353 26.50 29.30 7.19
C GLU A 353 25.95 30.51 7.95
N VAL A 354 26.86 31.38 8.39
CA VAL A 354 26.53 32.65 9.04
C VAL A 354 26.80 33.77 8.06
N GLU A 355 25.76 34.47 7.68
CA GLU A 355 25.74 35.46 6.61
C GLU A 355 26.28 36.81 7.07
N ASN A 356 26.56 37.72 6.12
CA ASN A 356 27.25 38.99 6.41
C ASN A 356 26.40 40.03 7.16
N LYS A 357 26.00 39.74 8.40
CA LYS A 357 25.30 40.64 9.33
C LYS A 357 25.65 40.32 10.78
N LEU A 358 25.37 41.27 11.67
CA LEU A 358 25.50 41.11 13.11
C LEU A 358 24.71 39.87 13.57
N SER A 359 25.43 38.84 14.02
CA SER A 359 24.86 37.55 14.40
C SER A 359 25.40 37.10 15.76
N THR A 360 24.54 36.45 16.55
CA THR A 360 24.95 35.81 17.80
C THR A 360 24.61 34.33 17.74
N ILE A 361 25.50 33.47 18.24
CA ILE A 361 25.21 32.04 18.42
C ILE A 361 25.51 31.68 19.87
N ASP A 362 24.46 31.33 20.61
CA ASP A 362 24.55 31.01 22.02
C ASP A 362 24.29 29.51 22.24
N PHE A 363 25.33 28.79 22.63
CA PHE A 363 25.21 27.43 23.17
C PHE A 363 25.04 27.54 24.68
N ASN A 364 23.80 27.41 25.14
CA ASN A 364 23.39 27.60 26.52
C ASN A 364 23.17 26.25 27.23
N ASN A 365 24.28 25.58 27.56
CA ASN A 365 24.36 24.26 28.19
C ASN A 365 23.72 23.09 27.43
N PRO A 366 23.85 22.96 26.09
CA PRO A 366 23.37 21.78 25.39
C PRO A 366 24.14 20.53 25.82
N LYS A 367 23.49 19.37 25.64
CA LYS A 367 24.08 18.06 25.94
C LYS A 367 25.15 17.70 24.90
N ASN A 368 24.83 17.86 23.61
CA ASN A 368 25.73 17.56 22.51
C ASN A 368 25.44 18.44 21.29
N VAL A 369 26.49 18.95 20.65
CA VAL A 369 26.40 19.66 19.37
C VAL A 369 27.42 19.07 18.41
N VAL A 370 26.96 18.58 17.27
CA VAL A 370 27.77 18.06 16.19
C VAL A 370 27.39 18.78 14.90
N LEU A 371 28.33 19.54 14.33
CA LEU A 371 28.19 20.11 12.99
C LEU A 371 29.30 19.52 12.12
N SER A 372 28.93 18.88 11.02
CA SER A 372 29.90 18.21 10.16
C SER A 372 29.60 18.38 8.67
N SER A 373 30.67 18.47 7.89
CA SER A 373 30.59 18.47 6.44
C SER A 373 31.70 17.58 5.88
N ILE A 374 31.39 16.76 4.88
CA ILE A 374 32.36 15.84 4.26
C ILE A 374 33.31 16.58 3.32
N LYS A 375 32.82 17.49 2.45
CA LYS A 375 33.65 18.17 1.43
C LYS A 375 33.91 19.64 1.72
N LYS A 376 33.15 20.25 2.64
CA LYS A 376 33.22 21.67 3.03
C LYS A 376 33.47 21.86 4.53
N GLN A 377 33.53 23.12 4.96
CA GLN A 377 33.61 23.51 6.37
C GLN A 377 32.31 23.20 7.13
N ALA A 378 32.40 22.77 8.39
CA ALA A 378 31.24 22.63 9.28
C ALA A 378 30.52 23.97 9.48
N ILE A 379 31.28 25.03 9.79
CA ILE A 379 30.76 26.40 9.89
C ILE A 379 31.46 27.27 8.86
N ASN A 380 30.70 27.92 7.98
CA ASN A 380 31.17 29.01 7.13
C ASN A 380 30.72 30.34 7.71
N ASN A 381 31.66 31.21 8.07
CA ASN A 381 31.34 32.53 8.60
C ASN A 381 31.66 33.62 7.57
N LEU A 382 30.61 34.23 7.04
CA LEU A 382 30.65 35.41 6.18
C LEU A 382 30.37 36.70 6.97
N SER A 383 29.97 36.60 8.23
CA SER A 383 29.72 37.74 9.12
C SER A 383 30.96 38.55 9.43
N THR A 384 30.82 39.87 9.29
CA THR A 384 31.76 40.88 9.78
C THR A 384 31.62 41.16 11.28
N SER A 385 30.64 40.57 11.97
CA SER A 385 30.45 40.70 13.42
C SER A 385 29.65 39.51 13.93
N LEU A 386 30.37 38.42 14.24
CA LEU A 386 29.79 37.22 14.85
C LEU A 386 30.32 37.08 16.28
N THR A 387 29.40 36.99 17.22
CA THR A 387 29.66 36.61 18.61
C THR A 387 29.16 35.19 18.83
N MET A 388 30.04 34.28 19.26
CA MET A 388 29.62 32.95 19.67
C MET A 388 29.91 32.77 21.17
N SER A 389 28.86 32.50 21.95
CA SER A 389 28.96 32.12 23.36
C SER A 389 28.84 30.61 23.48
N MET A 390 29.85 29.97 24.07
CA MET A 390 29.83 28.51 24.26
C MET A 390 29.89 28.12 25.74
N ASP A 391 28.76 27.63 26.25
CA ASP A 391 28.63 26.87 27.49
C ASP A 391 28.10 25.48 27.10
N THR A 392 28.98 24.52 26.80
CA THR A 392 28.56 23.17 26.37
C THR A 392 29.47 22.08 26.93
N SER A 393 28.90 20.88 27.14
CA SER A 393 29.64 19.69 27.55
C SER A 393 30.53 19.15 26.42
N MET A 394 30.04 19.18 25.17
CA MET A 394 30.76 18.74 23.97
C MET A 394 30.28 19.52 22.75
N ALA A 395 31.21 20.09 22.00
CA ALA A 395 30.99 20.57 20.65
C ALA A 395 31.99 19.91 19.69
N LYS A 396 31.47 19.36 18.58
CA LYS A 396 32.23 18.71 17.50
C LYS A 396 32.01 19.46 16.19
N PHE A 397 33.08 19.99 15.62
CA PHE A 397 33.07 20.69 14.33
C PHE A 397 34.02 19.98 13.35
N TRP A 398 33.47 19.27 12.36
CA TRP A 398 34.23 18.31 11.53
C TRP A 398 34.26 18.66 10.03
N THR A 399 35.42 18.46 9.37
CA THR A 399 35.66 18.75 7.92
C THR A 399 36.60 17.69 7.29
N SER A 400 36.44 17.27 6.02
CA SER A 400 37.50 16.59 5.22
C SER A 400 37.45 17.00 3.72
N ALA A 401 38.32 16.64 2.77
CA ALA A 401 39.52 15.80 2.73
C ALA A 401 40.59 16.38 1.75
N THR A 402 41.36 17.39 2.16
CA THR A 402 42.75 17.63 1.72
C THR A 402 43.48 18.42 2.81
N GLY A 403 44.37 17.76 3.56
CA GLY A 403 45.12 18.34 4.69
C GLY A 403 44.45 18.10 6.03
N ASP A 404 45.18 17.51 6.98
CA ASP A 404 44.74 17.38 8.37
C ASP A 404 44.48 18.76 8.98
N PRO A 405 43.31 19.05 9.59
CA PRO A 405 43.26 20.07 10.61
C PRO A 405 43.97 19.52 11.85
N THR A 406 45.28 19.74 11.93
CA THR A 406 46.03 19.65 13.18
C THR A 406 45.44 20.67 14.14
N ASN A 407 44.68 20.22 15.15
CA ASN A 407 44.65 20.73 16.53
C ASN A 407 43.31 20.38 17.22
N SER A 408 43.35 19.45 18.20
CA SER A 408 42.36 19.42 19.28
C SER A 408 42.82 20.39 20.37
N TYR A 409 41.90 21.24 20.86
CA TYR A 409 42.21 22.20 21.92
C TYR A 409 41.44 21.83 23.19
N VAL A 410 42.20 21.40 24.21
CA VAL A 410 41.69 21.17 25.56
C VAL A 410 42.19 22.32 26.43
N GLY A 411 41.28 23.09 27.03
CA GLY A 411 41.64 24.13 27.99
C GLY A 411 42.37 23.52 29.17
N LYS A 412 43.60 23.98 29.45
CA LYS A 412 44.49 23.37 30.46
C LYS A 412 44.02 23.48 31.91
N SER A 413 42.89 24.15 32.21
CA SER A 413 42.50 24.43 33.60
C SER A 413 40.99 24.61 33.86
N GLY A 414 40.10 24.29 32.90
CA GLY A 414 38.66 24.51 33.11
C GLY A 414 38.24 25.99 33.27
N GLY A 415 39.11 26.94 32.91
CA GLY A 415 38.78 28.37 32.81
C GLY A 415 38.38 28.77 31.40
N ASN A 416 37.81 29.98 31.27
CA ASN A 416 37.36 30.56 30.01
C ASN A 416 38.47 30.49 28.94
N LEU A 417 38.17 29.87 27.81
CA LEU A 417 38.97 30.04 26.59
C LEU A 417 38.47 31.32 25.89
N THR A 418 39.37 32.10 25.32
CA THR A 418 38.99 33.14 24.35
C THR A 418 39.79 32.86 23.10
N TRP A 419 39.12 32.46 22.02
CA TRP A 419 39.76 32.17 20.74
C TRP A 419 39.36 33.24 19.74
N LYS A 420 40.36 33.95 19.22
CA LYS A 420 40.23 34.78 18.03
C LYS A 420 40.68 33.94 16.84
N ALA A 421 39.74 33.31 16.14
CA ALA A 421 40.02 32.55 14.91
C ALA A 421 39.66 33.38 13.68
N MET A 422 40.39 33.23 12.59
CA MET A 422 39.86 33.57 11.26
C MET A 422 39.65 32.27 10.50
N TYR A 423 38.39 31.91 10.23
CA TYR A 423 38.07 30.87 9.25
C TYR A 423 38.09 31.50 7.85
N ARG A 424 39.27 31.58 7.24
CA ARG A 424 39.39 31.89 5.80
C ARG A 424 40.35 30.92 5.16
N TYR A 425 39.88 30.22 4.14
CA TYR A 425 40.62 29.33 3.25
C TYR A 425 41.35 28.16 3.93
N ASN A 426 40.81 26.95 3.76
CA ASN A 426 41.45 25.62 3.80
C ASN A 426 42.37 25.24 4.98
N VAL A 427 42.59 26.13 5.94
CA VAL A 427 43.49 25.96 7.08
C VAL A 427 42.97 26.81 8.23
N ALA A 428 42.90 26.25 9.44
CA ALA A 428 42.78 27.06 10.65
C ALA A 428 44.11 27.79 10.85
N GLN A 429 44.28 29.01 10.30
CA GLN A 429 45.51 29.78 10.49
C GLN A 429 45.49 30.52 11.83
N SER A 430 46.60 30.44 12.56
CA SER A 430 46.92 31.37 13.64
C SER A 430 47.11 32.79 13.09
N ILE A 431 46.65 33.76 13.87
CA ILE A 431 46.76 35.22 13.70
C ILE A 431 48.09 35.66 13.07
N SER A 432 48.04 36.38 11.94
CA SER A 432 49.06 37.39 11.62
C SER A 432 48.61 38.75 12.17
N SER A 433 49.56 39.53 12.66
CA SER A 433 49.39 40.73 13.49
C SER A 433 48.90 41.98 12.74
N SER A 434 48.19 41.84 11.64
CA SER A 434 47.64 42.98 10.89
C SER A 434 46.18 42.74 10.49
N ASN A 435 45.29 43.31 11.30
CA ASN A 435 43.82 43.41 11.24
C ASN A 435 42.95 42.22 11.71
N PRO A 436 42.75 42.05 13.03
CA PRO A 436 41.70 41.21 13.59
C PRO A 436 40.54 42.08 14.09
N GLU A 437 39.66 42.55 13.21
CA GLU A 437 38.40 43.16 13.63
C GLU A 437 37.24 42.18 13.39
N ASN A 438 36.70 41.67 14.51
CA ASN A 438 35.29 41.26 14.68
C ASN A 438 34.89 39.77 14.51
N PHE A 439 35.77 38.82 14.83
CA PHE A 439 35.32 37.46 15.18
C PHE A 439 35.76 37.14 16.63
N ILE A 440 34.79 37.10 17.55
CA ILE A 440 35.02 36.83 18.97
C ILE A 440 34.24 35.56 19.31
N ILE A 441 34.96 34.47 19.62
CA ILE A 441 34.38 33.33 20.31
C ILE A 441 34.71 33.46 21.79
N GLU A 442 33.68 33.64 22.61
CA GLU A 442 33.78 33.67 24.05
C GLU A 442 33.41 32.29 24.60
N PHE A 443 34.42 31.54 25.07
CA PHE A 443 34.15 30.30 25.80
C PHE A 443 34.09 30.65 27.28
N THR A 444 32.89 30.78 27.82
CA THR A 444 32.72 31.14 29.21
C THR A 444 32.77 29.91 30.13
N LYS A 445 32.38 28.71 29.68
CA LYS A 445 32.39 27.47 30.49
C LYS A 445 32.56 26.14 29.72
N THR A 446 32.89 26.20 28.43
CA THR A 446 33.01 24.98 27.60
C THR A 446 34.06 24.00 28.14
N LYS A 447 33.65 22.76 28.44
CA LYS A 447 34.54 21.73 29.03
C LYS A 447 35.46 21.06 28.01
N LYS A 448 34.98 20.89 26.76
CA LYS A 448 35.74 20.21 25.68
C LYS A 448 35.23 20.64 24.29
N ILE A 449 36.17 20.94 23.38
CA ILE A 449 35.90 21.14 21.95
C ILE A 449 36.74 20.15 21.18
N GLU A 450 36.10 19.41 20.29
CA GLU A 450 36.79 18.49 19.39
C GLU A 450 36.69 19.00 17.95
N LEU A 451 37.84 19.40 17.41
CA LEU A 451 38.03 19.61 15.98
C LEU A 451 38.64 18.30 15.44
N GLY A 452 38.09 17.73 14.37
CA GLY A 452 38.52 16.41 13.90
C GLY A 452 37.91 15.95 12.57
N LYS A 453 38.30 14.74 12.14
CA LYS A 453 37.71 14.02 11.00
C LYS A 453 36.44 13.30 11.41
N ASN A 454 35.45 13.25 10.54
CA ASN A 454 34.18 12.55 10.77
C ASN A 454 34.28 11.04 10.44
N ASP A 455 35.23 10.33 11.06
CA ASP A 455 35.36 8.88 10.80
C ASP A 455 34.24 8.08 11.49
N GLY A 456 33.68 8.60 12.59
CA GLY A 456 32.60 7.95 13.36
C GLY A 456 31.18 8.22 12.85
N GLY A 457 30.88 9.44 12.39
CA GLY A 457 29.53 9.81 11.94
C GLY A 457 29.21 9.35 10.51
N GLN A 458 30.22 9.09 9.67
CA GLN A 458 29.99 8.39 8.39
C GLN A 458 29.58 6.93 8.64
N ALA A 459 30.24 6.24 9.57
CA ALA A 459 29.88 4.87 9.94
C ALA A 459 28.48 4.79 10.57
N GLU A 460 28.10 5.75 11.42
CA GLU A 460 26.73 5.83 11.97
C GLU A 460 25.67 6.06 10.88
N LYS A 461 25.96 6.88 9.86
CA LYS A 461 25.07 7.10 8.72
C LYS A 461 24.97 5.89 7.81
N ASP A 462 26.08 5.27 7.47
CA ASP A 462 26.10 4.07 6.64
C ASP A 462 25.31 2.96 7.36
N LEU A 463 25.44 2.87 8.68
CA LEU A 463 24.65 1.95 9.50
C LEU A 463 23.15 2.25 9.45
N ALA A 464 22.76 3.52 9.59
CA ALA A 464 21.36 3.93 9.51
C ALA A 464 20.77 3.69 8.11
N ASP A 465 21.48 4.06 7.04
CA ASP A 465 21.08 3.81 5.65
C ASP A 465 20.91 2.30 5.37
N ALA A 466 21.85 1.48 5.86
CA ALA A 466 21.77 0.02 5.71
C ALA A 466 20.59 -0.58 6.49
N LYS A 467 20.36 -0.14 7.74
CA LYS A 467 19.20 -0.57 8.54
C LYS A 467 17.89 -0.24 7.84
N ASN A 468 17.70 1.03 7.48
CA ASN A 468 16.47 1.49 6.85
C ASN A 468 16.19 0.73 5.55
N LYS A 469 17.19 0.55 4.67
CA LYS A 469 17.01 -0.17 3.41
C LYS A 469 16.68 -1.65 3.58
N VAL A 470 17.26 -2.33 4.56
CA VAL A 470 16.99 -3.75 4.81
C VAL A 470 15.64 -3.94 5.47
N GLU A 471 15.32 -3.14 6.50
CA GLU A 471 14.04 -3.21 7.20
C GLU A 471 12.88 -2.80 6.27
N ASP A 472 13.11 -1.85 5.34
CA ASP A 472 12.12 -1.46 4.32
C ASP A 472 11.76 -2.54 3.30
N LEU A 473 12.53 -3.64 3.21
CA LEU A 473 12.15 -4.77 2.36
C LEU A 473 10.93 -5.52 2.90
N PHE A 474 10.61 -5.35 4.19
CA PHE A 474 9.60 -6.13 4.92
C PHE A 474 8.40 -5.29 5.35
N THR A 475 7.26 -5.94 5.57
CA THR A 475 6.03 -5.25 5.99
C THR A 475 6.02 -4.85 7.47
N ASP A 476 6.77 -5.57 8.30
CA ASP A 476 6.82 -5.39 9.75
C ASP A 476 8.16 -5.86 10.36
N ASP A 477 8.29 -5.63 11.66
CA ASP A 477 9.49 -5.95 12.45
C ASP A 477 9.70 -7.46 12.70
N LYS A 478 8.81 -8.34 12.20
CA LYS A 478 9.02 -9.80 12.25
C LYS A 478 9.84 -10.29 11.05
N PHE A 479 9.91 -9.48 10.00
CA PHE A 479 10.67 -9.77 8.78
C PHE A 479 10.25 -11.09 8.11
N ASP A 480 8.99 -11.49 8.26
CA ASP A 480 8.46 -12.75 7.71
C ASP A 480 7.74 -12.55 6.37
N THR A 481 7.50 -11.31 5.97
CA THR A 481 6.74 -10.95 4.76
C THR A 481 7.38 -9.75 4.07
N LEU A 482 7.57 -9.84 2.75
CA LEU A 482 8.10 -8.76 1.92
C LEU A 482 7.02 -7.73 1.61
N LYS A 483 7.41 -6.44 1.47
CA LYS A 483 6.52 -5.42 0.90
C LYS A 483 6.18 -5.76 -0.56
N GLY A 484 5.00 -5.34 -1.00
CA GLY A 484 4.46 -5.70 -2.33
C GLY A 484 5.35 -5.31 -3.51
N ASN A 485 6.13 -4.24 -3.38
CA ASN A 485 7.04 -3.68 -4.39
C ASN A 485 8.51 -4.14 -4.25
N THR A 486 8.82 -5.05 -3.32
CA THR A 486 10.18 -5.57 -3.18
C THR A 486 10.53 -6.47 -4.37
N ASP A 487 11.57 -6.09 -5.12
CA ASP A 487 12.14 -6.84 -6.25
C ASP A 487 13.65 -7.10 -6.02
N GLN A 488 14.30 -7.79 -6.97
CA GLN A 488 15.74 -8.06 -6.88
C GLN A 488 16.57 -6.77 -6.81
N GLY A 489 16.13 -5.71 -7.52
CA GLY A 489 16.83 -4.42 -7.50
C GLY A 489 16.77 -3.72 -6.14
N ALA A 490 15.69 -3.88 -5.38
CA ALA A 490 15.58 -3.41 -4.01
C ALA A 490 16.52 -4.16 -3.06
N ILE A 491 16.58 -5.49 -3.17
CA ILE A 491 17.49 -6.34 -2.38
C ILE A 491 18.96 -6.00 -2.69
N ASP A 492 19.32 -5.84 -3.96
CA ASP A 492 20.68 -5.49 -4.39
C ASP A 492 21.11 -4.13 -3.84
N LYS A 493 20.23 -3.12 -3.87
CA LYS A 493 20.51 -1.80 -3.28
C LYS A 493 20.73 -1.84 -1.77
N ALA A 494 19.96 -2.69 -1.06
CA ALA A 494 20.12 -2.89 0.38
C ALA A 494 21.44 -3.62 0.67
N LYS A 495 21.79 -4.63 -0.13
CA LYS A 495 23.07 -5.34 -0.07
C LYS A 495 24.26 -4.41 -0.30
N ASP A 496 24.18 -3.51 -1.27
CA ASP A 496 25.21 -2.50 -1.52
C ASP A 496 25.41 -1.54 -0.34
N ALA A 497 24.34 -1.21 0.41
CA ALA A 497 24.45 -0.41 1.62
C ALA A 497 25.12 -1.18 2.76
N VAL A 498 24.70 -2.43 3.01
CA VAL A 498 25.30 -3.31 4.02
C VAL A 498 26.78 -3.58 3.74
N ASN A 499 27.17 -3.72 2.46
CA ASN A 499 28.57 -3.92 2.06
C ASN A 499 29.50 -2.77 2.48
N LYS A 500 28.99 -1.54 2.65
CA LYS A 500 29.77 -0.38 3.12
C LYS A 500 30.08 -0.42 4.61
N LEU A 501 29.37 -1.26 5.39
CA LEU A 501 29.55 -1.33 6.83
C LEU A 501 30.85 -2.02 7.22
N PRO A 502 31.50 -1.57 8.31
CA PRO A 502 32.57 -2.32 8.95
C PRO A 502 32.03 -3.66 9.49
N ALA A 503 32.92 -4.65 9.64
CA ALA A 503 32.56 -5.94 10.21
C ALA A 503 32.08 -5.78 11.66
N GLY A 504 30.97 -6.45 12.00
CA GLY A 504 30.38 -6.39 13.33
C GLY A 504 28.99 -7.03 13.38
N PRO A 505 28.42 -7.18 14.58
CA PRO A 505 27.18 -7.94 14.81
C PRO A 505 25.98 -7.37 14.07
N GLU A 506 25.92 -6.05 13.88
CA GLU A 506 24.81 -5.43 13.14
C GLU A 506 24.91 -5.72 11.63
N LYS A 507 26.11 -5.75 11.06
CA LYS A 507 26.29 -6.13 9.66
C LYS A 507 25.84 -7.57 9.44
N GLU A 508 26.24 -8.48 10.33
CA GLU A 508 25.83 -9.90 10.29
C GLU A 508 24.30 -10.03 10.37
N ARG A 509 23.63 -9.33 11.30
CA ARG A 509 22.16 -9.30 11.39
C ARG A 509 21.51 -8.84 10.08
N LEU A 510 22.05 -7.79 9.45
CA LEU A 510 21.49 -7.25 8.20
C LEU A 510 21.74 -8.18 7.01
N GLU A 511 22.88 -8.88 6.97
CA GLU A 511 23.17 -9.93 5.99
C GLU A 511 22.20 -11.12 6.11
N ASP A 512 21.87 -11.54 7.33
CA ASP A 512 20.87 -12.58 7.59
C ASP A 512 19.47 -12.17 7.12
N LEU A 513 19.08 -10.92 7.38
CA LEU A 513 17.81 -10.38 6.88
C LEU A 513 17.78 -10.28 5.36
N LEU A 514 18.89 -9.90 4.71
CA LEU A 514 18.99 -9.90 3.24
C LEU A 514 18.84 -11.31 2.66
N ASN A 515 19.48 -12.30 3.28
CA ASN A 515 19.32 -13.71 2.87
C ASN A 515 17.86 -14.17 3.03
N LYS A 516 17.22 -13.81 4.15
CA LYS A 516 15.80 -14.09 4.38
C LYS A 516 14.91 -13.42 3.34
N ALA A 517 15.18 -12.15 3.00
CA ALA A 517 14.45 -11.42 1.97
C ALA A 517 14.60 -12.10 0.60
N GLN A 518 15.82 -12.53 0.25
CA GLN A 518 16.09 -13.25 -1.00
C GLN A 518 15.32 -14.58 -1.06
N ASP A 519 15.30 -15.36 0.03
CA ASP A 519 14.55 -16.60 0.10
C ASP A 519 13.04 -16.38 -0.06
N LEU A 520 12.51 -15.32 0.55
CA LEU A 520 11.10 -14.94 0.40
C LEU A 520 10.76 -14.51 -1.03
N LEU A 521 11.64 -13.74 -1.69
CA LEU A 521 11.44 -13.33 -3.07
C LEU A 521 11.44 -14.54 -4.01
N ASN A 522 12.43 -15.43 -3.87
CA ASN A 522 12.52 -16.66 -4.65
C ASN A 522 11.27 -17.54 -4.47
N LYS A 523 10.74 -17.65 -3.24
CA LYS A 523 9.49 -18.38 -2.96
C LYS A 523 8.27 -17.74 -3.64
N LYS A 524 8.18 -16.40 -3.62
CA LYS A 524 7.10 -15.66 -4.29
C LYS A 524 7.12 -15.88 -5.80
N GLU A 525 8.29 -15.75 -6.42
CA GLU A 525 8.48 -15.97 -7.86
C GLU A 525 8.15 -17.41 -8.26
N GLN A 526 8.57 -18.39 -7.45
CA GLN A 526 8.26 -19.80 -7.69
C GLN A 526 6.76 -20.08 -7.56
N ALA A 527 6.08 -19.51 -6.56
CA ALA A 527 4.63 -19.66 -6.40
C ALA A 527 3.84 -19.05 -7.58
N GLU A 528 4.28 -17.89 -8.10
CA GLU A 528 3.67 -17.27 -9.29
C GLU A 528 3.87 -18.13 -10.55
N LYS A 529 5.06 -18.72 -10.71
CA LYS A 529 5.34 -19.65 -11.80
C LYS A 529 4.50 -20.91 -11.72
N ASP A 530 4.38 -21.51 -10.53
CA ASP A 530 3.56 -22.70 -10.31
C ASP A 530 2.07 -22.40 -10.56
N LEU A 531 1.59 -21.21 -10.17
CA LEU A 531 0.23 -20.76 -10.43
C LEU A 531 -0.06 -20.66 -11.94
N ASN A 532 0.85 -20.04 -12.69
CA ASN A 532 0.70 -19.90 -14.14
C ASN A 532 0.78 -21.25 -14.86
N ASP A 533 1.68 -22.16 -14.45
CA ASP A 533 1.74 -23.52 -14.98
C ASP A 533 0.44 -24.29 -14.74
N ALA A 534 -0.12 -24.20 -13.53
CA ALA A 534 -1.38 -24.84 -13.19
C ALA A 534 -2.57 -24.27 -13.98
N LYS A 535 -2.68 -22.93 -14.08
CA LYS A 535 -3.73 -22.26 -14.87
C LYS A 535 -3.68 -22.71 -16.33
N ASN A 536 -2.52 -22.59 -16.97
CA ASN A 536 -2.36 -22.96 -18.37
C ASN A 536 -2.72 -24.43 -18.61
N LYS A 537 -2.27 -25.36 -17.77
CA LYS A 537 -2.57 -26.79 -17.91
C LYS A 537 -4.04 -27.12 -17.73
N VAL A 538 -4.74 -26.47 -16.80
CA VAL A 538 -6.18 -26.70 -16.58
C VAL A 538 -7.00 -26.09 -17.70
N GLU A 539 -6.69 -24.86 -18.11
CA GLU A 539 -7.41 -24.17 -19.18
C GLU A 539 -7.19 -24.87 -20.53
N ASP A 540 -6.00 -25.43 -20.79
CA ASP A 540 -5.67 -26.22 -22.00
C ASP A 540 -6.49 -27.52 -22.15
N LEU A 541 -7.18 -27.99 -21.11
CA LEU A 541 -8.07 -29.16 -21.18
C LEU A 541 -9.33 -28.87 -21.99
N PHE A 542 -9.69 -27.59 -22.14
CA PHE A 542 -10.96 -27.14 -22.73
C PHE A 542 -10.75 -26.43 -24.07
N THR A 543 -11.82 -26.31 -24.86
CA THR A 543 -11.80 -25.56 -26.13
C THR A 543 -12.29 -24.13 -26.01
N ASP A 544 -12.90 -23.77 -24.87
CA ASP A 544 -13.63 -22.53 -24.66
C ASP A 544 -13.48 -22.01 -23.22
N ASP A 545 -13.68 -20.70 -23.05
CA ASP A 545 -13.56 -20.01 -21.76
C ASP A 545 -14.72 -20.27 -20.79
N LYS A 546 -15.77 -20.99 -21.23
CA LYS A 546 -16.85 -21.46 -20.34
C LYS A 546 -16.51 -22.82 -19.73
N PHE A 547 -15.45 -23.46 -20.20
CA PHE A 547 -14.98 -24.77 -19.77
C PHE A 547 -16.08 -25.84 -19.89
N ASP A 548 -16.93 -25.74 -20.91
CA ASP A 548 -18.06 -26.66 -21.12
C ASP A 548 -17.69 -27.82 -22.06
N THR A 549 -16.65 -27.65 -22.90
CA THR A 549 -16.25 -28.64 -23.90
C THR A 549 -14.77 -28.99 -23.75
N LEU A 550 -14.47 -30.29 -23.67
CA LEU A 550 -13.10 -30.80 -23.66
C LEU A 550 -12.46 -30.71 -25.05
N LYS A 551 -11.16 -30.43 -25.08
CA LYS A 551 -10.35 -30.55 -26.28
C LYS A 551 -10.27 -32.01 -26.73
N GLY A 552 -10.21 -32.23 -28.05
CA GLY A 552 -10.19 -33.58 -28.62
C GLY A 552 -9.02 -34.45 -28.13
N SER A 553 -7.90 -33.82 -27.77
CA SER A 553 -6.69 -34.45 -27.22
C SER A 553 -6.71 -34.66 -25.70
N THR A 554 -7.77 -34.26 -25.00
CA THR A 554 -7.85 -34.40 -23.54
C THR A 554 -8.18 -35.85 -23.18
N ASP A 555 -7.26 -36.48 -22.47
CA ASP A 555 -7.35 -37.82 -21.89
C ASP A 555 -7.07 -37.78 -20.38
N GLN A 556 -7.13 -38.93 -19.70
CA GLN A 556 -6.85 -39.01 -18.27
C GLN A 556 -5.42 -38.53 -17.93
N GLY A 557 -4.45 -38.78 -18.81
CA GLY A 557 -3.07 -38.36 -18.60
C GLY A 557 -2.90 -36.83 -18.63
N ALA A 558 -3.69 -36.12 -19.45
CA ALA A 558 -3.74 -34.66 -19.46
C ALA A 558 -4.34 -34.10 -18.17
N ILE A 559 -5.44 -34.70 -17.68
CA ILE A 559 -6.09 -34.31 -16.42
C ILE A 559 -5.15 -34.55 -15.23
N ASP A 560 -4.48 -35.70 -15.18
CA ASP A 560 -3.54 -36.03 -14.10
C ASP A 560 -2.35 -35.06 -14.05
N LYS A 561 -1.79 -34.68 -15.21
CA LYS A 561 -0.72 -33.66 -15.29
C LYS A 561 -1.17 -32.29 -14.82
N ALA A 562 -2.40 -31.90 -15.12
CA ALA A 562 -2.97 -30.65 -14.64
C ALA A 562 -3.22 -30.70 -13.12
N LYS A 563 -3.72 -31.83 -12.62
CA LYS A 563 -3.89 -32.09 -11.18
C LYS A 563 -2.58 -32.04 -10.41
N ASP A 564 -1.51 -32.63 -10.95
CA ASP A 564 -0.18 -32.55 -10.35
C ASP A 564 0.36 -31.11 -10.27
N ALA A 565 0.04 -30.26 -11.25
CA ALA A 565 0.39 -28.84 -11.21
C ALA A 565 -0.42 -28.09 -10.15
N VAL A 566 -1.73 -28.31 -10.08
CA VAL A 566 -2.61 -27.71 -9.06
C VAL A 566 -2.24 -28.15 -7.63
N ASN A 567 -1.80 -29.39 -7.44
CA ASN A 567 -1.37 -29.92 -6.14
C ASN A 567 -0.15 -29.19 -5.56
N LYS A 568 0.69 -28.57 -6.39
CA LYS A 568 1.84 -27.75 -5.95
C LYS A 568 1.43 -26.40 -5.38
N LEU A 569 0.21 -25.95 -5.65
CA LEU A 569 -0.27 -24.65 -5.20
C LEU A 569 -0.60 -24.64 -3.70
N PRO A 570 -0.35 -23.53 -3.00
CA PRO A 570 -0.87 -23.31 -1.66
C PRO A 570 -2.41 -23.26 -1.66
N ALA A 571 -3.01 -23.51 -0.50
CA ALA A 571 -4.46 -23.39 -0.34
C ALA A 571 -4.93 -21.95 -0.59
N GLY A 572 -6.04 -21.79 -1.32
CA GLY A 572 -6.61 -20.50 -1.65
C GLY A 572 -7.67 -20.58 -2.74
N PRO A 573 -8.38 -19.48 -3.01
CA PRO A 573 -9.55 -19.47 -3.90
C PRO A 573 -9.20 -19.86 -5.34
N GLU A 574 -7.99 -19.55 -5.80
CA GLU A 574 -7.57 -19.93 -7.15
C GLU A 574 -7.27 -21.44 -7.25
N LYS A 575 -6.71 -22.06 -6.21
CA LYS A 575 -6.54 -23.51 -6.17
C LYS A 575 -7.90 -24.21 -6.18
N GLU A 576 -8.84 -23.75 -5.35
CA GLU A 576 -10.21 -24.26 -5.31
C GLU A 576 -10.91 -24.14 -6.69
N ARG A 577 -10.79 -22.98 -7.36
CA ARG A 577 -11.31 -22.79 -8.72
C ARG A 577 -10.73 -23.80 -9.71
N LEU A 578 -9.42 -24.05 -9.67
CA LEU A 578 -8.76 -24.99 -10.56
C LEU A 578 -9.13 -26.45 -10.24
N GLU A 579 -9.32 -26.79 -8.96
CA GLU A 579 -9.83 -28.11 -8.53
C GLU A 579 -11.26 -28.36 -9.03
N ASP A 580 -12.14 -27.35 -8.98
CA ASP A 580 -13.49 -27.44 -9.53
C ASP A 580 -13.49 -27.67 -11.05
N LEU A 581 -12.61 -26.97 -11.78
CA LEU A 581 -12.45 -27.16 -13.22
C LEU A 581 -11.89 -28.55 -13.55
N LEU A 582 -10.96 -29.09 -12.74
CA LEU A 582 -10.47 -30.46 -12.90
C LEU A 582 -11.60 -31.49 -12.69
N ASN A 583 -12.45 -31.30 -11.66
CA ASN A 583 -13.60 -32.16 -11.43
C ASN A 583 -14.59 -32.10 -12.61
N LYS A 584 -14.85 -30.90 -13.14
CA LYS A 584 -15.68 -30.71 -14.34
C LYS A 584 -15.07 -31.40 -15.56
N ALA A 585 -13.76 -31.28 -15.78
CA ALA A 585 -13.06 -31.97 -16.85
C ALA A 585 -13.17 -33.49 -16.73
N GLN A 586 -13.01 -34.03 -15.51
CA GLN A 586 -13.14 -35.46 -15.24
C GLN A 586 -14.56 -35.95 -15.54
N ASP A 587 -15.59 -35.22 -15.12
CA ASP A 587 -16.99 -35.56 -15.40
C ASP A 587 -17.30 -35.57 -16.90
N LEU A 588 -16.77 -34.60 -17.64
CA LEU A 588 -16.93 -34.53 -19.09
C LEU A 588 -16.20 -35.69 -19.79
N LEU A 589 -15.01 -36.07 -19.33
CA LEU A 589 -14.26 -37.20 -19.88
C LEU A 589 -15.01 -38.51 -19.63
N ASN A 590 -15.47 -38.74 -18.41
CA ASN A 590 -16.25 -39.92 -18.05
C ASN A 590 -17.54 -40.03 -18.89
N LYS A 591 -18.24 -38.91 -19.12
CA LYS A 591 -19.43 -38.87 -19.99
C LYS A 591 -19.08 -39.22 -21.44
N LYS A 592 -17.96 -38.71 -21.96
CA LYS A 592 -17.49 -39.00 -23.33
C LYS A 592 -17.17 -40.49 -23.48
N GLU A 593 -16.42 -41.08 -22.56
CA GLU A 593 -16.08 -42.50 -22.56
C GLU A 593 -17.32 -43.39 -22.44
N GLN A 594 -18.26 -43.02 -21.56
CA GLN A 594 -19.51 -43.76 -21.40
C GLN A 594 -20.38 -43.70 -22.66
N ALA A 595 -20.48 -42.53 -23.31
CA ALA A 595 -21.22 -42.38 -24.56
C ALA A 595 -20.61 -43.23 -25.69
N GLU A 596 -19.28 -43.31 -25.77
CA GLU A 596 -18.58 -44.16 -26.75
C GLU A 596 -18.83 -45.65 -26.47
N LYS A 597 -18.81 -46.06 -25.19
CA LYS A 597 -19.13 -47.43 -24.78
C LYS A 597 -20.57 -47.81 -25.11
N ASP A 598 -21.53 -46.94 -24.80
CA ASP A 598 -22.94 -47.17 -25.10
C ASP A 598 -23.18 -47.24 -26.62
N LEU A 599 -22.49 -46.41 -27.39
CA LEU A 599 -22.54 -46.46 -28.86
C LEU A 599 -22.04 -47.80 -29.40
N ASN A 600 -20.91 -48.29 -28.90
CA ASN A 600 -20.35 -49.56 -29.32
C ASN A 600 -21.23 -50.76 -28.88
N ASP A 601 -21.80 -50.73 -27.68
CA ASP A 601 -22.75 -51.76 -27.21
C ASP A 601 -24.00 -51.81 -28.10
N ALA A 602 -24.56 -50.65 -28.43
CA ALA A 602 -25.72 -50.54 -29.31
C ALA A 602 -25.42 -51.03 -30.74
N LYS A 603 -24.29 -50.60 -31.33
CA LYS A 603 -23.83 -51.07 -32.65
C LYS A 603 -23.69 -52.58 -32.67
N ASN A 604 -22.92 -53.14 -31.74
CA ASN A 604 -22.68 -54.57 -31.68
C ASN A 604 -23.98 -55.36 -31.54
N LYS A 605 -24.90 -54.95 -30.65
CA LYS A 605 -26.18 -55.64 -30.45
C LYS A 605 -27.11 -55.60 -31.65
N VAL A 606 -27.16 -54.47 -32.35
CA VAL A 606 -28.00 -54.33 -33.56
C VAL A 606 -27.41 -55.13 -34.71
N GLU A 607 -26.09 -55.05 -34.91
CA GLU A 607 -25.41 -55.79 -35.97
C GLU A 607 -25.47 -57.31 -35.73
N ASP A 608 -25.41 -57.78 -34.48
CA ASP A 608 -25.52 -59.21 -34.12
C ASP A 608 -26.89 -59.85 -34.42
N LEU A 609 -27.93 -59.04 -34.70
CA LEU A 609 -29.25 -59.54 -35.10
C LEU A 609 -29.22 -60.20 -36.49
N PHE A 610 -28.23 -59.85 -37.32
CA PHE A 610 -28.13 -60.22 -38.72
C PHE A 610 -26.96 -61.18 -38.98
N THR A 611 -27.01 -61.89 -40.11
CA THR A 611 -25.91 -62.76 -40.56
C THR A 611 -24.99 -62.10 -41.60
N ASP A 612 -25.40 -60.94 -42.12
CA ASP A 612 -24.76 -60.27 -43.24
C ASP A 612 -24.69 -58.75 -43.04
N ASP A 613 -23.69 -58.12 -43.66
CA ASP A 613 -23.42 -56.68 -43.55
C ASP A 613 -24.43 -55.81 -44.35
N LYS A 614 -25.32 -56.43 -45.14
CA LYS A 614 -26.44 -55.72 -45.79
C LYS A 614 -27.68 -55.69 -44.89
N PHE A 615 -27.63 -56.40 -43.77
CA PHE A 615 -28.71 -56.52 -42.79
C PHE A 615 -30.00 -57.06 -43.43
N ASP A 616 -29.88 -57.97 -44.40
CA ASP A 616 -31.04 -58.53 -45.13
C ASP A 616 -31.56 -59.83 -44.50
N THR A 617 -30.73 -60.54 -43.75
CA THR A 617 -31.06 -61.85 -43.16
C THR A 617 -30.83 -61.87 -41.65
N LEU A 618 -31.84 -62.31 -40.88
CA LEU A 618 -31.72 -62.49 -39.43
C LEU A 618 -30.91 -63.74 -39.07
N LYS A 619 -30.14 -63.65 -37.99
CA LYS A 619 -29.48 -64.79 -37.36
C LYS A 619 -30.52 -65.78 -36.83
N GLY A 620 -30.22 -67.07 -36.91
CA GLY A 620 -31.18 -68.13 -36.54
C GLY A 620 -31.68 -68.04 -35.09
N SER A 621 -30.84 -67.50 -34.20
CA SER A 621 -31.14 -67.27 -32.78
C SER A 621 -31.84 -65.94 -32.47
N THR A 622 -32.12 -65.10 -33.48
CA THR A 622 -32.78 -63.82 -33.25
C THR A 622 -34.27 -64.03 -32.99
N ASP A 623 -34.72 -63.64 -31.81
CA ASP A 623 -36.10 -63.62 -31.35
C ASP A 623 -36.50 -62.19 -30.90
N GLN A 624 -37.75 -62.02 -30.45
CA GLN A 624 -38.22 -60.71 -29.96
C GLN A 624 -37.39 -60.19 -28.78
N GLY A 625 -36.93 -61.08 -27.89
CA GLY A 625 -36.11 -60.71 -26.75
C GLY A 625 -34.72 -60.17 -27.15
N ALA A 626 -34.15 -60.66 -28.25
CA ALA A 626 -32.91 -60.13 -28.82
C ALA A 626 -33.11 -58.72 -29.40
N ILE A 627 -34.21 -58.50 -30.14
CA ILE A 627 -34.56 -57.19 -30.71
C ILE A 627 -34.81 -56.17 -29.59
N ASP A 628 -35.57 -56.55 -28.56
CA ASP A 628 -35.88 -55.67 -27.42
C ASP A 628 -34.60 -55.26 -26.66
N LYS A 629 -33.66 -56.19 -26.44
CA LYS A 629 -32.36 -55.88 -25.83
C LYS A 629 -31.51 -54.92 -26.66
N ALA A 630 -31.54 -55.05 -27.99
CA ALA A 630 -30.84 -54.15 -28.89
C ALA A 630 -31.51 -52.76 -28.90
N LYS A 631 -32.84 -52.71 -28.89
CA LYS A 631 -33.63 -51.49 -28.76
C LYS A 631 -33.35 -50.74 -27.46
N ASP A 632 -33.27 -51.45 -26.34
CA ASP A 632 -32.91 -50.86 -25.05
C ASP A 632 -31.50 -50.26 -25.05
N ALA A 633 -30.55 -50.86 -25.79
CA ALA A 633 -29.21 -50.29 -25.94
C ALA A 633 -29.23 -49.02 -26.80
N VAL A 634 -29.95 -49.02 -27.93
CA VAL A 634 -30.10 -47.84 -28.81
C VAL A 634 -30.82 -46.69 -28.10
N ASN A 635 -31.81 -46.99 -27.26
CA ASN A 635 -32.55 -45.98 -26.50
C ASN A 635 -31.67 -45.16 -25.55
N LYS A 636 -30.54 -45.73 -25.07
CA LYS A 636 -29.57 -45.03 -24.22
C LYS A 636 -28.74 -43.99 -24.97
N LEU A 637 -28.69 -44.06 -26.30
CA LEU A 637 -27.89 -43.15 -27.10
C LEU A 637 -28.53 -41.75 -27.17
N PRO A 638 -27.71 -40.69 -27.24
CA PRO A 638 -28.20 -39.36 -27.59
C PRO A 638 -28.76 -39.33 -29.01
N ALA A 639 -29.63 -38.37 -29.30
CA ALA A 639 -30.17 -38.17 -30.63
C ALA A 639 -29.04 -37.83 -31.62
N GLY A 640 -29.08 -38.45 -32.80
CA GLY A 640 -28.08 -38.24 -33.83
C GLY A 640 -28.17 -39.28 -34.95
N PRO A 641 -27.40 -39.07 -36.03
CA PRO A 641 -27.52 -39.87 -37.25
C PRO A 641 -27.22 -41.37 -37.02
N GLU A 642 -26.32 -41.69 -36.09
CA GLU A 642 -26.04 -43.09 -35.78
C GLU A 642 -27.19 -43.74 -34.99
N LYS A 643 -27.83 -43.02 -34.07
CA LYS A 643 -29.02 -43.55 -33.37
C LYS A 643 -30.15 -43.80 -34.39
N GLU A 644 -30.42 -42.84 -35.26
CA GLU A 644 -31.41 -42.96 -36.33
C GLU A 644 -31.12 -44.17 -37.23
N ARG A 645 -29.86 -44.34 -37.67
CA ARG A 645 -29.43 -45.51 -38.44
C ARG A 645 -29.69 -46.83 -37.70
N LEU A 646 -29.37 -46.90 -36.41
CA LEU A 646 -29.58 -48.10 -35.61
C LEU A 646 -31.08 -48.39 -35.37
N GLU A 647 -31.91 -47.35 -35.22
CA GLU A 647 -33.37 -47.47 -35.13
C GLU A 647 -33.98 -48.00 -36.44
N ASP A 648 -33.49 -47.56 -37.60
CA ASP A 648 -33.91 -48.09 -38.90
C ASP A 648 -33.57 -49.58 -39.06
N LEU A 649 -32.38 -49.99 -38.61
CA LEU A 649 -31.98 -51.40 -38.62
C LEU A 649 -32.84 -52.24 -37.66
N LEU A 650 -33.21 -51.71 -36.50
CA LEU A 650 -34.13 -52.39 -35.58
C LEU A 650 -35.52 -52.58 -36.19
N ASN A 651 -36.05 -51.55 -36.88
CA ASN A 651 -37.33 -51.66 -37.58
C ASN A 651 -37.25 -52.72 -38.70
N LYS A 652 -36.15 -52.76 -39.45
CA LYS A 652 -35.90 -53.79 -40.46
C LYS A 652 -35.83 -55.19 -39.84
N ALA A 653 -35.15 -55.35 -38.71
CA ALA A 653 -35.08 -56.62 -37.99
C ALA A 653 -36.47 -57.08 -37.52
N GLN A 654 -37.28 -56.16 -36.98
CA GLN A 654 -38.65 -56.46 -36.55
C GLN A 654 -39.53 -56.90 -37.72
N ASP A 655 -39.45 -56.23 -38.87
CA ASP A 655 -40.18 -56.62 -40.07
C ASP A 655 -39.79 -58.01 -40.59
N LEU A 656 -38.50 -58.35 -40.50
CA LEU A 656 -38.00 -59.67 -40.88
C LEU A 656 -38.47 -60.75 -39.89
N LEU A 657 -38.48 -60.47 -38.59
CA LEU A 657 -38.96 -61.40 -37.57
C LEU A 657 -40.45 -61.69 -37.74
N ASN A 658 -41.28 -60.63 -37.89
CA ASN A 658 -42.72 -60.77 -38.12
C ASN A 658 -43.01 -61.61 -39.37
N LYS A 659 -42.22 -61.45 -40.45
CA LYS A 659 -42.34 -62.29 -41.66
C LYS A 659 -41.97 -63.74 -41.40
N LYS A 660 -40.92 -63.99 -40.60
CA LYS A 660 -40.48 -65.34 -40.23
C LYS A 660 -41.55 -66.05 -39.39
N GLU A 661 -42.09 -65.38 -38.37
CA GLU A 661 -43.17 -65.91 -37.52
C GLU A 661 -44.46 -66.17 -38.30
N GLN A 662 -44.82 -65.26 -39.22
CA GLN A 662 -45.98 -65.46 -40.08
C GLN A 662 -45.78 -66.65 -41.02
N ALA A 663 -44.59 -66.82 -41.61
CA ALA A 663 -44.26 -67.97 -42.44
C ALA A 663 -44.32 -69.29 -41.66
N GLU A 664 -43.87 -69.31 -40.40
CA GLU A 664 -43.96 -70.48 -39.53
C GLU A 664 -45.41 -70.80 -39.13
N LYS A 665 -46.22 -69.77 -38.87
CA LYS A 665 -47.66 -69.94 -38.64
C LYS A 665 -48.37 -70.50 -39.87
N ASP A 666 -48.10 -69.96 -41.05
CA ASP A 666 -48.68 -70.44 -42.31
C ASP A 666 -48.26 -71.89 -42.60
N LEU A 667 -47.02 -72.27 -42.27
CA LEU A 667 -46.55 -73.65 -42.37
C LEU A 667 -47.29 -74.58 -41.41
N ASN A 668 -47.45 -74.19 -40.15
CA ASN A 668 -48.15 -74.99 -39.15
C ASN A 668 -49.66 -75.11 -39.46
N ASP A 669 -50.30 -74.06 -39.97
CA ASP A 669 -51.71 -74.13 -40.40
C ASP A 669 -51.88 -75.11 -41.57
N ALA A 670 -51.01 -75.02 -42.59
CA ALA A 670 -51.00 -75.97 -43.69
C ALA A 670 -50.73 -77.41 -43.23
N LYS A 671 -49.79 -77.60 -42.29
CA LYS A 671 -49.47 -78.90 -41.72
C LYS A 671 -50.66 -79.48 -40.94
N ASN A 672 -51.23 -78.71 -40.02
CA ASN A 672 -52.36 -79.15 -39.20
C ASN A 672 -53.57 -79.51 -40.08
N LYS A 673 -53.93 -78.69 -41.07
CA LYS A 673 -55.03 -79.00 -41.99
C LYS A 673 -54.82 -80.27 -42.80
N VAL A 674 -53.57 -80.62 -43.11
CA VAL A 674 -53.23 -81.90 -43.77
C VAL A 674 -53.30 -83.05 -42.77
N GLU A 675 -52.81 -82.86 -41.55
CA GLU A 675 -52.86 -83.86 -40.46
C GLU A 675 -54.31 -84.18 -40.06
N ASP A 676 -55.18 -83.18 -39.97
CA ASP A 676 -56.62 -83.30 -39.64
C ASP A 676 -57.40 -84.15 -40.66
N LEU A 677 -56.87 -84.40 -41.87
CA LEU A 677 -57.53 -85.29 -42.84
C LEU A 677 -57.50 -86.77 -42.41
N PHE A 678 -56.64 -87.15 -41.46
CA PHE A 678 -56.32 -88.53 -41.10
C PHE A 678 -56.59 -88.83 -39.62
N THR A 679 -56.85 -90.09 -39.29
CA THR A 679 -57.13 -90.51 -37.91
C THR A 679 -55.90 -90.61 -37.02
N ASP A 680 -54.70 -90.74 -37.61
CA ASP A 680 -53.44 -90.83 -36.90
C ASP A 680 -52.24 -90.35 -37.76
N ASP A 681 -51.08 -90.23 -37.10
CA ASP A 681 -49.82 -89.76 -37.69
C ASP A 681 -49.19 -90.74 -38.72
N LYS A 682 -49.83 -91.88 -39.03
CA LYS A 682 -49.38 -92.78 -40.11
C LYS A 682 -49.92 -92.38 -41.46
N PHE A 683 -50.93 -91.50 -41.50
CA PHE A 683 -51.53 -90.98 -42.72
C PHE A 683 -52.07 -92.08 -43.66
N ASP A 684 -52.48 -93.24 -43.10
CA ASP A 684 -52.96 -94.40 -43.88
C ASP A 684 -54.49 -94.56 -43.87
N THR A 685 -55.19 -93.80 -43.00
CA THR A 685 -56.63 -93.87 -42.77
C THR A 685 -57.23 -92.47 -42.62
N LEU A 686 -58.25 -92.13 -43.41
CA LEU A 686 -58.94 -90.83 -43.37
C LEU A 686 -59.87 -90.71 -42.15
N GLU A 687 -59.99 -89.50 -41.59
CA GLU A 687 -60.96 -89.20 -40.54
C GLU A 687 -62.40 -89.37 -41.07
N GLY A 688 -63.33 -89.87 -40.23
CA GLY A 688 -64.71 -90.19 -40.64
C GLY A 688 -65.54 -88.97 -41.06
N THR A 689 -65.04 -87.76 -40.81
CA THR A 689 -65.60 -86.46 -41.18
C THR A 689 -64.94 -85.84 -42.42
N THR A 690 -63.88 -86.44 -42.97
CA THR A 690 -63.17 -85.93 -44.14
C THR A 690 -63.98 -86.09 -45.42
N ASP A 691 -64.26 -84.98 -46.10
CA ASP A 691 -64.89 -84.92 -47.42
C ASP A 691 -64.01 -84.17 -48.45
N GLN A 692 -64.50 -84.02 -49.68
CA GLN A 692 -63.76 -83.30 -50.72
C GLN A 692 -63.52 -81.81 -50.36
N GLY A 693 -64.42 -81.20 -49.59
CA GLY A 693 -64.26 -79.81 -49.14
C GLY A 693 -63.09 -79.67 -48.17
N ALA A 694 -62.94 -80.61 -47.22
CA ALA A 694 -61.81 -80.65 -46.30
C ALA A 694 -60.46 -80.82 -47.03
N ILE A 695 -60.42 -81.66 -48.07
CA ILE A 695 -59.22 -81.86 -48.91
C ILE A 695 -58.88 -80.57 -49.68
N ASP A 696 -59.87 -79.90 -50.25
CA ASP A 696 -59.68 -78.66 -51.00
C ASP A 696 -59.16 -77.53 -50.09
N GLU A 697 -59.67 -77.42 -48.84
CA GLU A 697 -59.20 -76.45 -47.85
C GLU A 697 -57.75 -76.70 -47.38
N ALA A 698 -57.37 -77.96 -47.20
CA ALA A 698 -56.00 -78.35 -46.86
C ALA A 698 -55.03 -78.05 -48.03
N GLN A 699 -55.44 -78.37 -49.26
CA GLN A 699 -54.69 -78.08 -50.47
C GLN A 699 -54.51 -76.56 -50.67
N GLU A 700 -55.56 -75.77 -50.45
CA GLU A 700 -55.49 -74.31 -50.54
C GLU A 700 -54.53 -73.71 -49.50
N ALA A 701 -54.49 -74.24 -48.26
CA ALA A 701 -53.54 -73.78 -47.24
C ALA A 701 -52.08 -74.08 -47.62
N VAL A 702 -51.81 -75.28 -48.17
CA VAL A 702 -50.48 -75.66 -48.69
C VAL A 702 -50.09 -74.76 -49.88
N ASP A 703 -51.00 -74.54 -50.83
CA ASP A 703 -50.73 -73.70 -52.00
C ASP A 703 -50.51 -72.23 -51.62
N ASN A 704 -51.25 -71.72 -50.64
CA ASN A 704 -51.05 -70.38 -50.10
C ASN A 704 -49.69 -70.25 -49.42
N PHE A 705 -49.29 -71.19 -48.56
CA PHE A 705 -47.94 -71.22 -47.97
C PHE A 705 -46.86 -71.24 -49.06
N LEU A 706 -46.94 -72.16 -50.03
CA LEU A 706 -45.98 -72.28 -51.13
C LEU A 706 -45.93 -71.02 -52.01
N ARG A 707 -47.07 -70.35 -52.22
CA ARG A 707 -47.16 -69.09 -52.98
C ARG A 707 -46.49 -67.94 -52.23
N VAL A 708 -46.65 -67.86 -50.91
CA VAL A 708 -45.96 -66.88 -50.06
C VAL A 708 -44.45 -67.12 -50.09
N GLN A 709 -43.99 -68.37 -49.95
CA GLN A 709 -42.55 -68.71 -50.04
C GLN A 709 -41.95 -68.40 -51.43
N LYS A 710 -42.65 -68.70 -52.52
CA LYS A 710 -42.20 -68.38 -53.90
C LYS A 710 -42.06 -66.88 -54.14
N LYS A 711 -42.94 -66.05 -53.56
CA LYS A 711 -42.81 -64.57 -53.61
C LYS A 711 -41.60 -64.06 -52.81
N THR A 712 -41.22 -64.75 -51.75
CA THR A 712 -40.04 -64.42 -50.93
C THR A 712 -38.74 -64.77 -51.66
N VAL A 713 -38.67 -65.88 -52.39
CA VAL A 713 -37.47 -66.31 -53.16
C VAL A 713 -37.19 -65.45 -54.41
N CYS A 714 -38.23 -64.90 -55.07
CA CYS A 714 -38.05 -64.06 -56.26
C CYS A 714 -37.59 -62.62 -55.97
N LYS A 715 -37.45 -62.20 -54.70
CA LYS A 715 -36.93 -60.88 -54.33
C LYS A 715 -35.46 -60.87 -53.90
N THR A 716 -34.80 -62.03 -53.84
CA THR A 716 -33.44 -62.19 -53.30
C THR A 716 -32.38 -62.49 -54.38
N TYR A 717 -32.68 -62.26 -55.65
CA TYR A 717 -31.72 -62.33 -56.77
C TYR A 717 -31.54 -60.98 -57.45
#